data_AF-A0A914HZP2-F1
#
_entry.id   AF-A0A914HZP2-F1
#
_cell.length_a   1.000
_cell.length_b   1.000
_cell.length_c   1.000
_cell.angle_alpha   90.00
_cell.angle_beta   90.00
_cell.angle_gamma   90.00
#
_symmetry.space_group_name_H-M   'P 1'
#
loop_
_entity.id
_entity.type
_entity.pdbx_description
1 polymer ?
#
loop_
_entity_poly.entity_id
_entity_poly.type
_entity_poly.pdbx_seq_one_letter_code
_entity_poly.pdbx_strand_id
1 'polypeptide(L)'
;MRPLDGNAKQHRVHKKGGKVLKKKRRSGDSTPAENNNPKAFKFRSAIKAQKLIRRAADLSEKKKHIPIVDRFPEVPPPLLVAIVGPPNVGKSTLLRCLVKNYVNQSLSEIKGPVTVVTSKKRRVTFFEVPNDINAMVDAAKVADLVLILIDASFGFEMEVFEFINICQVHGMPKVIGVLTHMDNVPKRSKLKSIKKQLKHRFWTELYQGAKLFYLTGLQRQRYLPHEIKNLGRFISVAKLRPILWRNSHPYVFCDRFEDLTDLELIREDPKVSRTISFFGYVRGVHLKNYSAIHLPGMGDFRIRNIGILPDPCPLPANQTAKRNLNEREQLVYAPMSGLGGLVYDKDAVYIDIGGSKSFSKSRNRDELIEALEGIKEPLDTKMEKASLKLLKENPDLEADIGRDFAEDNERGVTQSSRSDDVHLSDEENEKANQDRNGEEAKSGMGGTDSEVHQLALKLSKNFSILPAKRTNWSKLVYETNLENQTNEEDEEAKAQNQQKTFGGGLFRVSESFLNAKDKTLLKNQEDGLLANFRTFRSDGQLDWNLEEIRESIKDSWVTGKWTSEGEEDDESDDGGRTNGQKQSNGMEEDTSKMKAKQELGDSSNSSGDESEANEELMDAGETVTKGEQSESDSSENSENDSLGEHGGQKPGRNGGEATGSGKGRKKERLRKLFDAEFDQTNEQYNALKEEVDKQSKLNKSVFDGLDEEERQKLEGFRPGLYVRVEVEGVPAAFVECFNPTFPYVVGGLLPGEQNDGYVQVRFKKHRWYDRLLKSRDPLIISCGWRRFQTMVVYSVLDHNHRLRFFKYTPKEAFCHGAFWAPFVTQNTGFLGLQSVDEERKTFRIAATGVVLGMDKQTNIVKKLKLIGQPMEVFKKTAFIKGMFNSSLEVASFQGAAIRTVSGIRGLIKKPLREPDGAFRASFEDKIKPNDVIFLRSWVNVPVPKFCVSMTDKLMPPEENWLGMKTIGRLRHELGLKPEQKSDSGYHRHMKNEATEKLFVPAPLVIPKKLQRDLPYKLKPKVGKIGLHDAEEGRNSELVRKHTELFMEPEESRVHAMMKLLKTVKEEKRERDRVQTKERWERHQKELSEIEERRKRKMMATKKAFCRNLSRKAGKKQGDTMETIGA
;
A
#
# COMPACT_ATOMS: atom_id res chain seq x y z
N MET A 1 45.64 68.52 48.31
CA MET A 1 47.03 68.35 47.84
C MET A 1 47.01 67.53 46.55
N ARG A 2 47.41 68.13 45.42
CA ARG A 2 47.79 67.38 44.20
C ARG A 2 49.24 66.92 44.36
N PRO A 3 49.61 65.80 43.74
CA PRO A 3 50.84 65.76 42.96
C PRO A 3 50.53 65.54 41.48
N LEU A 4 51.20 66.35 40.67
CA LEU A 4 51.42 66.14 39.24
C LEU A 4 52.40 64.98 39.07
N ASP A 5 52.25 64.16 38.02
CA ASP A 5 53.42 63.71 37.24
C ASP A 5 53.05 63.05 35.90
N GLY A 6 53.62 63.64 34.83
CA GLY A 6 54.22 62.96 33.68
C GLY A 6 53.35 62.08 32.77
N ASN A 7 52.56 62.67 31.88
CA ASN A 7 52.01 61.93 30.73
C ASN A 7 52.77 62.31 29.44
N ALA A 8 53.87 61.59 29.15
CA ALA A 8 54.56 61.69 27.87
C ALA A 8 53.69 61.09 26.76
N LYS A 9 53.32 61.89 25.75
CA LYS A 9 52.53 61.44 24.59
C LYS A 9 53.36 60.46 23.74
N GLN A 10 53.00 59.18 23.74
CA GLN A 10 53.51 58.22 22.75
C GLN A 10 52.92 58.54 21.36
N HIS A 11 53.79 58.76 20.38
CA HIS A 11 53.39 58.93 18.98
C HIS A 11 52.79 57.62 18.44
N ARG A 12 51.65 57.73 17.77
CA ARG A 12 50.90 56.61 17.21
C ARG A 12 51.65 56.04 16.00
N VAL A 13 52.26 54.86 16.14
CA VAL A 13 52.87 54.13 15.00
C VAL A 13 51.77 53.81 13.98
N HIS A 14 52.02 54.17 12.72
CA HIS A 14 51.08 54.02 11.61
C HIS A 14 50.75 52.53 11.38
N LYS A 15 49.71 52.00 12.02
CA LYS A 15 49.17 50.67 11.68
C LYS A 15 48.56 50.77 10.28
N LYS A 16 49.31 50.30 9.26
CA LYS A 16 48.77 50.09 7.91
C LYS A 16 47.50 49.24 8.04
N GLY A 17 46.37 49.83 7.67
CA GLY A 17 45.04 49.25 7.84
C GLY A 17 44.96 47.85 7.23
N GLY A 18 44.30 46.94 7.95
CA GLY A 18 44.01 45.56 7.56
C GLY A 18 43.08 45.47 6.36
N LYS A 19 43.53 45.91 5.20
CA LYS A 19 43.04 45.48 3.90
C LYS A 19 44.17 44.68 3.25
N VAL A 20 43.92 43.39 3.03
CA VAL A 20 44.80 42.40 2.37
C VAL A 20 45.73 41.59 3.29
N LEU A 21 45.16 40.78 4.20
CA LEU A 21 45.73 39.46 4.48
C LEU A 21 45.25 38.51 3.37
N LYS A 22 45.96 38.56 2.22
CA LYS A 22 45.96 37.46 1.25
C LYS A 22 46.67 36.31 1.97
N LYS A 23 45.92 35.27 2.35
CA LYS A 23 46.46 34.02 2.92
C LYS A 23 47.57 33.49 1.99
N LYS A 24 48.83 33.76 2.34
CA LYS A 24 49.98 32.95 1.93
C LYS A 24 50.04 31.83 2.97
N ARG A 25 49.40 30.70 2.66
CA ARG A 25 49.75 29.40 3.24
C ARG A 25 50.32 28.59 2.09
N ARG A 26 51.65 28.44 2.08
CA ARG A 26 52.39 27.50 1.25
C ARG A 26 53.26 26.72 2.22
N SER A 27 52.85 25.49 2.56
CA SER A 27 53.70 24.37 2.98
C SER A 27 52.84 23.21 3.46
N GLY A 28 52.91 22.06 2.77
CA GLY A 28 52.42 20.75 3.22
C GLY A 28 51.12 20.29 2.56
N ASP A 29 51.22 19.18 1.81
CA ASP A 29 50.18 18.40 1.12
C ASP A 29 48.69 18.76 1.34
N SER A 30 48.04 19.22 0.27
CA SER A 30 46.59 19.13 0.10
C SER A 30 46.22 19.40 -1.36
N THR A 31 45.26 18.63 -1.87
CA THR A 31 44.74 18.56 -3.25
C THR A 31 44.57 19.88 -4.02
N PRO A 32 44.54 19.89 -5.37
CA PRO A 32 44.56 21.10 -6.21
C PRO A 32 43.37 22.06 -6.09
N ALA A 33 42.39 21.80 -5.21
CA ALA A 33 41.14 22.56 -5.13
C ALA A 33 41.24 23.88 -4.34
N GLU A 34 42.21 24.03 -3.41
CA GLU A 34 42.27 25.19 -2.50
C GLU A 34 42.98 26.44 -3.08
N ASN A 35 43.64 26.34 -4.24
CA ASN A 35 44.37 27.48 -4.85
C ASN A 35 43.50 28.43 -5.70
N ASN A 36 42.19 28.21 -5.79
CA ASN A 36 41.29 29.05 -6.58
C ASN A 36 40.85 30.31 -5.83
N ASN A 37 41.01 31.48 -6.44
CA ASN A 37 40.59 32.76 -5.83
C ASN A 37 39.06 32.81 -5.62
N PRO A 38 38.54 32.72 -4.38
CA PRO A 38 37.09 32.69 -4.12
C PRO A 38 36.39 34.00 -4.47
N LYS A 39 37.14 35.11 -4.65
CA LYS A 39 36.58 36.37 -5.16
C LYS A 39 36.31 36.35 -6.67
N ALA A 40 37.03 35.51 -7.42
CA ALA A 40 36.84 35.36 -8.85
C ALA A 40 35.66 34.41 -9.18
N PHE A 41 35.35 33.46 -8.29
CA PHE A 41 34.25 32.49 -8.44
C PHE A 41 33.00 32.91 -7.66
N LYS A 42 32.56 34.16 -7.84
CA LYS A 42 31.30 34.65 -7.28
C LYS A 42 30.20 34.65 -8.34
N PHE A 43 28.97 34.37 -7.89
CA PHE A 43 27.79 34.54 -8.73
C PHE A 43 27.64 36.01 -9.15
N ARG A 44 27.25 36.25 -10.41
CA ARG A 44 26.92 37.60 -10.91
C ARG A 44 25.78 38.26 -10.13
N SER A 45 24.86 37.46 -9.57
CA SER A 45 23.80 37.91 -8.67
C SER A 45 23.54 36.86 -7.60
N ALA A 46 23.80 37.21 -6.34
CA ALA A 46 23.58 36.32 -5.19
C ALA A 46 22.10 36.00 -4.97
N ILE A 47 21.22 37.00 -5.12
CA ILE A 47 19.77 36.83 -4.91
C ILE A 47 19.17 35.88 -5.95
N LYS A 48 19.56 36.02 -7.23
CA LYS A 48 19.08 35.14 -8.30
C LYS A 48 19.62 33.71 -8.12
N ALA A 49 20.90 33.57 -7.78
CA ALA A 49 21.50 32.28 -7.49
C ALA A 49 20.79 31.60 -6.31
N GLN A 50 20.55 32.31 -5.22
CA GLN A 50 19.84 31.80 -4.06
C GLN A 50 18.41 31.34 -4.39
N LYS A 51 17.66 32.10 -5.19
CA LYS A 51 16.31 31.70 -5.65
C LYS A 51 16.35 30.44 -6.51
N LEU A 52 17.34 30.30 -7.38
CA LEU A 52 17.50 29.12 -8.23
C LEU A 52 17.91 27.89 -7.40
N ILE A 53 18.82 28.05 -6.44
CA ILE A 53 19.25 26.98 -5.54
C ILE A 53 18.07 26.49 -4.70
N ARG A 54 17.31 27.41 -4.09
CA ARG A 54 16.09 27.05 -3.34
C ARG A 54 15.08 26.31 -4.22
N ARG A 55 14.78 26.84 -5.40
CA ARG A 55 13.86 26.18 -6.34
C ARG A 55 14.37 24.80 -6.78
N ALA A 56 15.68 24.64 -6.98
CA ALA A 56 16.28 23.35 -7.33
C ALA A 56 16.17 22.35 -6.18
N ALA A 57 16.45 22.78 -4.94
CA ALA A 57 16.28 21.98 -3.73
C ALA A 57 14.82 21.54 -3.53
N ASP A 58 13.86 22.48 -3.66
CA ASP A 58 12.41 22.18 -3.58
C ASP A 58 11.98 21.18 -4.67
N LEU A 59 12.56 21.28 -5.88
CA LEU A 59 12.27 20.36 -6.97
C LEU A 59 12.89 18.98 -6.75
N SER A 60 14.08 18.86 -6.16
CA SER A 60 14.66 17.57 -5.78
C SER A 60 13.88 16.91 -4.66
N GLU A 61 13.49 17.65 -3.61
CA GLU A 61 12.68 17.08 -2.52
C GLU A 61 11.35 16.55 -3.04
N LYS A 62 10.69 17.27 -3.96
CA LYS A 62 9.46 16.79 -4.61
C LYS A 62 9.64 15.54 -5.46
N LYS A 63 10.86 15.25 -5.93
CA LYS A 63 11.18 14.03 -6.69
C LYS A 63 11.48 12.83 -5.79
N LYS A 64 11.84 13.05 -4.52
CA LYS A 64 12.10 11.97 -3.56
C LYS A 64 10.78 11.26 -3.24
N HIS A 65 10.77 9.95 -3.42
CA HIS A 65 9.65 9.08 -3.09
C HIS A 65 10.17 7.90 -2.28
N ILE A 66 9.29 7.11 -1.68
CA ILE A 66 9.72 5.85 -1.05
C ILE A 66 10.16 4.91 -2.19
N PRO A 67 11.40 4.40 -2.19
CA PRO A 67 11.83 3.42 -3.18
C PRO A 67 11.04 2.13 -2.97
N ILE A 68 10.31 1.71 -4.00
CA ILE A 68 9.52 0.48 -4.00
C ILE A 68 10.14 -0.43 -5.05
N VAL A 69 10.31 -1.71 -4.71
CA VAL A 69 10.80 -2.73 -5.65
C VAL A 69 9.81 -2.85 -6.80
N ASP A 70 10.30 -2.57 -8.01
CA ASP A 70 9.53 -2.73 -9.22
C ASP A 70 9.71 -4.14 -9.78
N ARG A 71 8.61 -4.88 -9.91
CA ARG A 71 8.60 -6.30 -10.30
C ARG A 71 8.11 -6.51 -11.75
N PHE A 72 8.17 -5.49 -12.60
CA PHE A 72 7.77 -5.66 -14.00
C PHE A 72 8.67 -6.65 -14.74
N PRO A 73 8.10 -7.66 -15.42
CA PRO A 73 8.83 -8.58 -16.28
C PRO A 73 9.27 -7.88 -17.58
N GLU A 74 10.14 -8.52 -18.35
CA GLU A 74 10.63 -7.97 -19.63
C GLU A 74 9.50 -7.80 -20.66
N VAL A 75 8.61 -8.80 -20.74
CA VAL A 75 7.37 -8.73 -21.50
C VAL A 75 6.24 -8.38 -20.52
N PRO A 76 5.83 -7.10 -20.42
CA PRO A 76 4.84 -6.68 -19.44
C PRO A 76 3.45 -7.25 -19.79
N PRO A 77 2.64 -7.63 -18.78
CA PRO A 77 1.23 -7.94 -19.00
C PRO A 77 0.46 -6.71 -19.54
N PRO A 78 -0.68 -6.92 -20.23
CA PRO A 78 -1.44 -5.80 -20.80
C PRO A 78 -1.99 -4.88 -19.72
N LEU A 79 -1.89 -3.56 -19.88
CA LEU A 79 -2.35 -2.62 -18.85
C LEU A 79 -3.87 -2.70 -18.67
N LEU A 80 -4.34 -2.81 -17.43
CA LEU A 80 -5.77 -2.88 -17.16
C LEU A 80 -6.39 -1.48 -17.07
N VAL A 81 -7.29 -1.20 -18.00
CA VAL A 81 -8.05 0.05 -18.08
C VAL A 81 -9.50 -0.22 -17.72
N ALA A 82 -9.89 0.19 -16.52
CA ALA A 82 -11.27 0.11 -16.05
C ALA A 82 -12.06 1.34 -16.54
N ILE A 83 -13.20 1.11 -17.19
CA ILE A 83 -14.15 2.15 -17.58
C ILE A 83 -15.27 2.17 -16.54
N VAL A 84 -15.28 3.23 -15.73
CA VAL A 84 -16.20 3.38 -14.59
C VAL A 84 -17.02 4.64 -14.77
N GLY A 85 -18.28 4.56 -14.43
CA GLY A 85 -19.17 5.71 -14.41
C GLY A 85 -20.58 5.29 -14.01
N PRO A 86 -21.47 6.27 -13.81
CA PRO A 86 -22.85 6.01 -13.46
C PRO A 86 -23.63 5.28 -14.57
N PRO A 87 -24.87 4.81 -14.29
CA PRO A 87 -25.75 4.27 -15.33
C PRO A 87 -25.94 5.27 -16.47
N ASN A 88 -26.08 4.74 -17.69
CA ASN A 88 -26.42 5.51 -18.90
C ASN A 88 -25.43 6.62 -19.33
N VAL A 89 -24.22 6.69 -18.75
CA VAL A 89 -23.21 7.70 -19.12
C VAL A 89 -22.47 7.43 -20.44
N GLY A 90 -22.68 6.26 -21.06
CA GLY A 90 -22.03 5.87 -22.32
C GLY A 90 -20.70 5.12 -22.17
N LYS A 91 -20.61 4.22 -21.18
CA LYS A 91 -19.42 3.37 -20.94
C LYS A 91 -19.12 2.46 -22.15
N SER A 92 -20.12 1.71 -22.61
CA SER A 92 -19.97 0.79 -23.74
C SER A 92 -19.71 1.53 -25.06
N THR A 93 -20.32 2.70 -25.27
CA THR A 93 -20.07 3.55 -26.44
C THR A 93 -18.64 4.08 -26.46
N LEU A 94 -18.07 4.47 -25.31
CA LEU A 94 -16.67 4.88 -25.22
C LEU A 94 -15.73 3.71 -25.56
N LEU A 95 -16.00 2.53 -25.02
CA LEU A 95 -15.21 1.33 -25.28
C LEU A 95 -15.22 0.95 -26.76
N ARG A 96 -16.42 0.92 -27.39
CA ARG A 96 -16.57 0.67 -28.83
C ARG A 96 -15.75 1.65 -29.67
N CYS A 97 -15.76 2.92 -29.29
CA CYS A 97 -15.04 4.00 -29.97
C CYS A 97 -13.52 3.88 -29.81
N LEU A 98 -13.04 3.52 -28.62
CA LEU A 98 -11.62 3.32 -28.35
C LEU A 98 -11.06 2.14 -29.15
N VAL A 99 -11.73 0.98 -29.10
CA VAL A 99 -11.31 -0.21 -29.86
C VAL A 99 -11.27 0.09 -31.35
N LYS A 100 -12.31 0.75 -31.88
CA LYS A 100 -12.35 1.16 -33.28
C LYS A 100 -11.19 2.09 -33.65
N ASN A 101 -10.80 3.00 -32.76
CA ASN A 101 -9.67 3.90 -33.02
C ASN A 101 -8.31 3.20 -33.02
N TYR A 102 -8.16 2.07 -32.30
CA TYR A 102 -6.90 1.32 -32.24
C TYR A 102 -6.76 0.25 -33.34
N VAL A 103 -7.86 -0.44 -33.68
CA VAL A 103 -7.83 -1.65 -34.53
C VAL A 103 -8.60 -1.45 -35.84
N ASN A 104 -9.29 -0.31 -36.00
CA ASN A 104 -10.19 -0.02 -37.13
C ASN A 104 -11.35 -1.01 -37.32
N GLN A 105 -11.53 -1.99 -36.43
CA GLN A 105 -12.65 -2.92 -36.40
C GLN A 105 -13.74 -2.46 -35.43
N SER A 106 -15.01 -2.79 -35.71
CA SER A 106 -16.14 -2.50 -34.83
C SER A 106 -16.64 -3.74 -34.12
N LEU A 107 -16.91 -3.60 -32.82
CA LEU A 107 -17.56 -4.61 -31.98
C LEU A 107 -19.08 -4.40 -32.01
N SER A 108 -19.84 -5.47 -32.27
CA SER A 108 -21.32 -5.47 -32.20
C SER A 108 -21.76 -5.38 -30.73
N GLU A 109 -21.44 -6.42 -29.96
CA GLU A 109 -21.68 -6.52 -28.52
C GLU A 109 -20.35 -6.50 -27.75
N ILE A 110 -20.33 -5.78 -26.63
CA ILE A 110 -19.16 -5.71 -25.75
C ILE A 110 -19.51 -6.39 -24.45
N LYS A 111 -18.84 -7.51 -24.20
CA LYS A 111 -18.97 -8.35 -23.00
C LYS A 111 -17.55 -8.80 -22.60
N GLY A 112 -17.25 -8.74 -21.30
CA GLY A 112 -15.95 -9.08 -20.77
C GLY A 112 -14.81 -8.12 -21.16
N PRO A 113 -13.55 -8.51 -20.92
CA PRO A 113 -12.38 -7.73 -21.28
C PRO A 113 -12.05 -7.79 -22.79
N VAL A 114 -11.49 -6.69 -23.28
CA VAL A 114 -10.99 -6.51 -24.65
C VAL A 114 -9.52 -6.10 -24.60
N THR A 115 -8.63 -6.99 -25.01
CA THR A 115 -7.19 -6.73 -25.08
C THR A 115 -6.80 -6.24 -26.47
N VAL A 116 -6.04 -5.14 -26.54
CA VAL A 116 -5.61 -4.49 -27.78
C VAL A 116 -4.14 -4.12 -27.70
N VAL A 117 -3.41 -4.32 -28.81
CA VAL A 117 -2.03 -3.84 -28.95
C VAL A 117 -2.04 -2.35 -29.28
N THR A 118 -1.48 -1.50 -28.41
CA THR A 118 -1.49 -0.04 -28.57
C THR A 118 -0.15 0.53 -29.04
N SER A 119 0.94 -0.14 -28.72
CA SER A 119 2.31 0.27 -29.05
C SER A 119 3.21 -0.96 -29.08
N LYS A 120 4.38 -0.86 -29.72
CA LYS A 120 5.34 -1.97 -29.83
C LYS A 120 5.77 -2.59 -28.50
N LYS A 121 5.74 -1.79 -27.43
CA LYS A 121 6.11 -2.22 -26.06
C LYS A 121 4.91 -2.39 -25.12
N ARG A 122 3.68 -2.12 -25.58
CA ARG A 122 2.51 -2.02 -24.70
C ARG A 122 1.22 -2.48 -25.37
N ARG A 123 0.54 -3.39 -24.67
CA ARG A 123 -0.85 -3.78 -24.88
C ARG A 123 -1.72 -3.31 -23.71
N VAL A 124 -3.00 -3.14 -23.97
CA VAL A 124 -3.97 -2.59 -23.02
C VAL A 124 -5.22 -3.47 -23.04
N THR A 125 -5.71 -3.86 -21.87
CA THR A 125 -6.98 -4.57 -21.70
C THR A 125 -8.00 -3.59 -21.16
N PHE A 126 -9.03 -3.32 -21.94
CA PHE A 126 -10.18 -2.51 -21.54
C PHE A 126 -11.29 -3.39 -21.01
N PHE A 127 -11.93 -2.99 -19.93
CA PHE A 127 -13.16 -3.63 -19.46
C PHE A 127 -14.12 -2.60 -18.90
N GLU A 128 -15.41 -2.84 -19.11
CA GLU A 128 -16.49 -2.02 -18.54
C GLU A 128 -16.82 -2.53 -17.13
N VAL A 129 -16.95 -1.60 -16.19
CA VAL A 129 -17.36 -1.93 -14.82
C VAL A 129 -18.87 -1.75 -14.68
N PRO A 130 -19.62 -2.78 -14.26
CA PRO A 130 -21.04 -2.64 -13.96
C PRO A 130 -21.26 -1.77 -12.71
N ASN A 131 -22.50 -1.32 -12.49
CA ASN A 131 -22.79 -0.32 -11.44
C ASN A 131 -22.89 -0.88 -10.01
N ASP A 132 -22.58 -2.16 -9.84
CA ASP A 132 -22.52 -2.81 -8.53
C ASP A 132 -21.26 -2.38 -7.77
N ILE A 133 -21.41 -2.12 -6.47
CA ILE A 133 -20.32 -1.76 -5.58
C ILE A 133 -19.29 -2.89 -5.46
N ASN A 134 -19.70 -4.16 -5.54
CA ASN A 134 -18.77 -5.28 -5.43
C ASN A 134 -17.85 -5.35 -6.66
N ALA A 135 -18.43 -5.19 -7.85
CA ALA A 135 -17.66 -5.10 -9.09
C ALA A 135 -16.74 -3.86 -9.12
N MET A 136 -17.20 -2.72 -8.58
CA MET A 136 -16.37 -1.53 -8.40
C MET A 136 -15.17 -1.78 -7.48
N VAL A 137 -15.38 -2.51 -6.38
CA VAL A 137 -14.31 -2.89 -5.45
C VAL A 137 -13.28 -3.80 -6.13
N ASP A 138 -13.72 -4.81 -6.87
CA ASP A 138 -12.81 -5.73 -7.56
C ASP A 138 -12.04 -5.02 -8.67
N ALA A 139 -12.73 -4.19 -9.45
CA ALA A 139 -12.10 -3.35 -10.46
C ALA A 139 -11.05 -2.42 -9.86
N ALA A 140 -11.32 -1.78 -8.72
CA ALA A 140 -10.37 -0.88 -8.06
C ALA A 140 -9.10 -1.61 -7.55
N LYS A 141 -9.24 -2.84 -7.06
CA LYS A 141 -8.09 -3.65 -6.61
C LYS A 141 -7.13 -3.97 -7.76
N VAL A 142 -7.65 -4.14 -8.97
CA VAL A 142 -6.90 -4.68 -10.12
C VAL A 142 -6.53 -3.60 -11.15
N ALA A 143 -7.33 -2.55 -11.35
CA ALA A 143 -7.16 -1.58 -12.44
C ALA A 143 -5.90 -0.70 -12.34
N ASP A 144 -5.03 -0.72 -13.35
CA ASP A 144 -3.83 0.13 -13.40
C ASP A 144 -4.15 1.58 -13.76
N LEU A 145 -5.10 1.74 -14.67
CA LEU A 145 -5.63 3.03 -15.10
C LEU A 145 -7.15 3.00 -15.07
N VAL A 146 -7.76 4.08 -14.60
CA VAL A 146 -9.21 4.21 -14.50
C VAL A 146 -9.65 5.39 -15.36
N LEU A 147 -10.61 5.12 -16.26
CA LEU A 147 -11.37 6.13 -16.98
C LEU A 147 -12.68 6.37 -16.22
N ILE A 148 -12.79 7.52 -15.56
CA ILE A 148 -14.02 7.92 -14.86
C ILE A 148 -14.86 8.78 -15.80
N LEU A 149 -16.03 8.27 -16.19
CA LEU A 149 -17.01 9.00 -16.97
C LEU A 149 -17.90 9.81 -16.04
N ILE A 150 -18.09 11.08 -16.41
CA ILE A 150 -18.95 12.02 -15.69
C ILE A 150 -19.92 12.60 -16.72
N ASP A 151 -21.20 12.70 -16.37
CA ASP A 151 -22.20 13.40 -17.16
C ASP A 151 -22.10 14.92 -16.91
N ALA A 152 -21.95 15.72 -17.97
CA ALA A 152 -21.93 17.18 -17.86
C ALA A 152 -23.29 17.80 -17.50
N SER A 153 -24.38 17.15 -17.88
CA SER A 153 -25.75 17.64 -17.69
C SER A 153 -26.22 17.45 -16.26
N PHE A 154 -25.98 16.26 -15.69
CA PHE A 154 -26.31 15.91 -14.31
C PHE A 154 -25.23 16.36 -13.32
N GLY A 155 -23.95 16.17 -13.66
CA GLY A 155 -22.81 16.45 -12.78
C GLY A 155 -22.25 15.19 -12.13
N PHE A 156 -21.79 15.30 -10.88
CA PHE A 156 -21.21 14.16 -10.15
C PHE A 156 -22.29 13.34 -9.46
N GLU A 157 -22.29 12.04 -9.74
CA GLU A 157 -23.11 11.03 -9.05
C GLU A 157 -22.38 10.39 -7.87
N MET A 158 -23.14 9.74 -6.99
CA MET A 158 -22.61 9.17 -5.74
C MET A 158 -21.66 8.00 -6.01
N GLU A 159 -21.94 7.22 -7.06
CA GLU A 159 -21.17 6.07 -7.54
C GLU A 159 -19.74 6.47 -7.90
N VAL A 160 -19.57 7.65 -8.55
CA VAL A 160 -18.24 8.18 -8.90
C VAL A 160 -17.44 8.48 -7.63
N PHE A 161 -18.08 9.10 -6.65
CA PHE A 161 -17.48 9.41 -5.37
C PHE A 161 -17.17 8.16 -4.54
N GLU A 162 -18.03 7.16 -4.58
CA GLU A 162 -17.80 5.86 -3.94
C GLU A 162 -16.59 5.18 -4.56
N PHE A 163 -16.52 5.10 -5.89
CA PHE A 163 -15.39 4.49 -6.60
C PHE A 163 -14.06 5.18 -6.31
N ILE A 164 -14.02 6.52 -6.27
CA ILE A 164 -12.81 7.27 -5.92
C ILE A 164 -12.36 6.93 -4.48
N ASN A 165 -13.28 6.84 -3.53
CA ASN A 165 -12.95 6.48 -2.15
C ASN A 165 -12.50 5.02 -2.01
N ILE A 166 -13.08 4.10 -2.78
CA ILE A 166 -12.63 2.70 -2.86
C ILE A 166 -11.17 2.65 -3.35
N CYS A 167 -10.85 3.41 -4.41
CA CYS A 167 -9.48 3.51 -4.94
C CYS A 167 -8.50 4.10 -3.91
N GLN A 168 -8.91 5.11 -3.15
CA GLN A 168 -8.04 5.70 -2.12
C GLN A 168 -7.67 4.70 -1.01
N VAL A 169 -8.57 3.76 -0.67
CA VAL A 169 -8.35 2.76 0.37
C VAL A 169 -7.47 1.60 -0.12
N HIS A 170 -7.77 1.04 -1.29
CA HIS A 170 -7.03 -0.11 -1.84
C HIS A 170 -5.73 0.28 -2.56
N GLY A 171 -5.52 1.58 -2.81
CA GLY A 171 -4.34 2.14 -3.46
C GLY A 171 -4.71 2.85 -4.75
N MET A 172 -4.45 4.16 -4.82
CA MET A 172 -4.92 5.02 -5.91
C MET A 172 -4.22 4.67 -7.25
N PRO A 173 -4.95 4.17 -8.27
CA PRO A 173 -4.40 3.95 -9.60
C PRO A 173 -4.31 5.26 -10.39
N LYS A 174 -3.87 5.20 -11.66
CA LYS A 174 -3.84 6.39 -12.50
C LYS A 174 -5.26 6.73 -12.97
N VAL A 175 -5.82 7.83 -12.48
CA VAL A 175 -7.18 8.24 -12.85
C VAL A 175 -7.17 9.30 -13.96
N ILE A 176 -8.02 9.11 -14.97
CA ILE A 176 -8.33 10.08 -16.02
C ILE A 176 -9.85 10.31 -16.03
N GLY A 177 -10.27 11.57 -15.98
CA GLY A 177 -11.68 11.92 -16.10
C GLY A 177 -12.08 12.11 -17.57
N VAL A 178 -13.28 11.68 -17.93
CA VAL A 178 -13.92 11.92 -19.22
C VAL A 178 -15.29 12.54 -18.97
N LEU A 179 -15.50 13.76 -19.45
CA LEU A 179 -16.78 14.45 -19.37
C LEU A 179 -17.57 14.16 -20.65
N THR A 180 -18.79 13.65 -20.49
CA THR A 180 -19.70 13.26 -21.58
C THR A 180 -20.96 14.14 -21.59
N HIS A 181 -21.86 13.92 -22.56
CA HIS A 181 -23.18 14.57 -22.62
C HIS A 181 -23.14 16.10 -22.60
N MET A 182 -22.11 16.69 -23.22
CA MET A 182 -21.99 18.14 -23.29
C MET A 182 -23.00 18.78 -24.26
N ASP A 183 -23.49 18.00 -25.23
CA ASP A 183 -24.56 18.38 -26.16
C ASP A 183 -25.88 18.73 -25.45
N ASN A 184 -26.16 18.08 -24.32
CA ASN A 184 -27.39 18.28 -23.54
C ASN A 184 -27.43 19.68 -22.89
N VAL A 185 -26.31 20.41 -22.86
CA VAL A 185 -26.25 21.76 -22.29
C VAL A 185 -26.38 22.79 -23.42
N PRO A 186 -27.55 23.42 -23.61
CA PRO A 186 -27.81 24.26 -24.78
C PRO A 186 -27.00 25.57 -24.78
N LYS A 187 -26.68 26.13 -23.61
CA LYS A 187 -25.97 27.42 -23.50
C LYS A 187 -24.47 27.24 -23.34
N ARG A 188 -23.68 27.79 -24.27
CA ARG A 188 -22.19 27.73 -24.25
C ARG A 188 -21.55 28.39 -23.00
N SER A 189 -22.13 29.47 -22.49
CA SER A 189 -21.63 30.12 -21.25
C SER A 189 -21.82 29.23 -20.03
N LYS A 190 -23.00 28.62 -19.89
CA LYS A 190 -23.32 27.64 -18.86
C LYS A 190 -22.42 26.40 -18.96
N LEU A 191 -22.14 25.93 -20.18
CA LEU A 191 -21.20 24.83 -20.41
C LEU A 191 -19.78 25.16 -19.92
N LYS A 192 -19.29 26.40 -20.15
CA LYS A 192 -17.98 26.85 -19.64
C LYS A 192 -17.93 26.90 -18.11
N SER A 193 -18.99 27.40 -17.46
CA SER A 193 -19.05 27.45 -15.99
C SER A 193 -19.13 26.04 -15.38
N ILE A 194 -19.97 25.16 -15.93
CA ILE A 194 -20.08 23.75 -15.52
C ILE A 194 -18.73 23.04 -15.68
N LYS A 195 -18.06 23.17 -16.83
CA LYS A 195 -16.72 22.58 -17.02
C LYS A 195 -15.73 23.05 -15.96
N LYS A 196 -15.72 24.35 -15.63
CA LYS A 196 -14.83 24.91 -14.60
C LYS A 196 -15.16 24.35 -13.21
N GLN A 197 -16.44 24.28 -12.86
CA GLN A 197 -16.92 23.77 -11.58
C GLN A 197 -16.59 22.27 -11.42
N LEU A 198 -16.93 21.45 -12.42
CA LEU A 198 -16.66 20.02 -12.42
C LEU A 198 -15.16 19.73 -12.39
N LYS A 199 -14.36 20.48 -13.15
CA LYS A 199 -12.91 20.36 -13.14
C LYS A 199 -12.32 20.71 -11.78
N HIS A 200 -12.77 21.81 -11.15
CA HIS A 200 -12.30 22.18 -9.81
C HIS A 200 -12.69 21.12 -8.77
N ARG A 201 -13.92 20.59 -8.84
CA ARG A 201 -14.35 19.51 -7.94
C ARG A 201 -13.55 18.23 -8.16
N PHE A 202 -13.31 17.85 -9.42
CA PHE A 202 -12.46 16.71 -9.76
C PHE A 202 -11.04 16.83 -9.19
N TRP A 203 -10.49 18.05 -9.21
CA TRP A 203 -9.18 18.34 -8.62
C TRP A 203 -9.15 18.24 -7.09
N THR A 204 -10.22 18.67 -6.42
CA THR A 204 -10.31 18.58 -4.95
C THR A 204 -10.40 17.13 -4.46
N GLU A 205 -10.98 16.23 -5.26
CA GLU A 205 -11.21 14.83 -4.85
C GLU A 205 -10.03 13.90 -5.18
N LEU A 206 -9.29 14.21 -6.24
CA LEU A 206 -8.13 13.41 -6.67
C LEU A 206 -6.82 14.08 -6.29
N TYR A 207 -6.37 15.01 -7.14
CA TYR A 207 -5.20 15.83 -6.93
C TYR A 207 -5.27 17.04 -7.85
N GLN A 208 -4.62 18.14 -7.44
CA GLN A 208 -4.61 19.38 -8.20
C GLN A 208 -3.97 19.16 -9.58
N GLY A 209 -4.70 19.52 -10.64
CA GLY A 209 -4.23 19.35 -12.01
C GLY A 209 -4.48 17.99 -12.64
N ALA A 210 -5.35 17.16 -12.05
CA ALA A 210 -5.85 15.94 -12.70
C ALA A 210 -6.43 16.23 -14.10
N LYS A 211 -6.24 15.30 -15.03
CA LYS A 211 -6.62 15.47 -16.44
C LYS A 211 -8.10 15.09 -16.64
N LEU A 212 -8.84 16.00 -17.25
CA LEU A 212 -10.24 15.84 -17.62
C LEU A 212 -10.36 16.05 -19.14
N PHE A 213 -10.83 15.03 -19.85
CA PHE A 213 -11.14 15.09 -21.28
C PHE A 213 -12.60 15.49 -21.47
N TYR A 214 -12.90 16.09 -22.60
CA TYR A 214 -14.23 16.56 -22.96
C TYR A 214 -14.64 15.84 -24.23
N LEU A 215 -15.72 15.07 -24.18
CA LEU A 215 -16.36 14.51 -25.35
C LEU A 215 -17.57 15.38 -25.66
N THR A 216 -17.53 16.05 -26.82
CA THR A 216 -18.58 16.99 -27.20
C THR A 216 -19.90 16.27 -27.36
N GLY A 217 -19.93 15.27 -28.25
CA GLY A 217 -21.17 14.66 -28.66
C GLY A 217 -21.07 13.36 -29.45
N LEU A 218 -22.23 12.75 -29.71
CA LEU A 218 -22.35 11.54 -30.51
C LEU A 218 -22.73 11.88 -31.96
N GLN A 219 -21.91 11.47 -32.92
CA GLN A 219 -22.22 11.45 -34.35
C GLN A 219 -22.38 10.01 -34.83
N ARG A 220 -23.54 9.67 -35.42
CA ARG A 220 -23.86 8.29 -35.84
C ARG A 220 -23.62 7.26 -34.72
N GLN A 221 -24.10 7.55 -33.50
CA GLN A 221 -23.95 6.70 -32.31
C GLN A 221 -22.47 6.45 -31.89
N ARG A 222 -21.54 7.32 -32.29
CA ARG A 222 -20.10 7.24 -31.95
C ARG A 222 -19.57 8.60 -31.55
N TYR A 223 -18.54 8.64 -30.70
CA TYR A 223 -17.87 9.90 -30.37
C TYR A 223 -16.99 10.39 -31.53
N LEU A 224 -16.61 11.66 -31.47
CA LEU A 224 -15.75 12.31 -32.46
C LEU A 224 -14.35 11.63 -32.52
N PRO A 225 -13.90 11.17 -33.71
CA PRO A 225 -12.65 10.44 -33.84
C PRO A 225 -11.42 11.18 -33.31
N HIS A 226 -11.33 12.50 -33.49
CA HIS A 226 -10.18 13.27 -33.05
C HIS A 226 -10.11 13.41 -31.51
N GLU A 227 -11.25 13.47 -30.83
CA GLU A 227 -11.33 13.51 -29.37
C GLU A 227 -10.91 12.17 -28.77
N ILE A 228 -11.41 11.06 -29.34
CA ILE A 228 -11.01 9.70 -28.96
C ILE A 228 -9.52 9.47 -29.23
N LYS A 229 -9.01 9.90 -30.39
CA LYS A 229 -7.59 9.77 -30.74
C LYS A 229 -6.68 10.50 -29.75
N ASN A 230 -7.10 11.67 -29.26
CA ASN A 230 -6.39 12.39 -28.21
C ASN A 230 -6.40 11.60 -26.90
N LEU A 231 -7.57 11.10 -26.47
CA LEU A 231 -7.69 10.24 -25.28
C LEU A 231 -6.80 8.98 -25.40
N GLY A 232 -6.84 8.29 -26.53
CA GLY A 232 -6.02 7.10 -26.81
C GLY A 232 -4.52 7.40 -26.79
N ARG A 233 -4.08 8.57 -27.26
CA ARG A 233 -2.68 9.02 -27.14
C ARG A 233 -2.25 9.12 -25.67
N PHE A 234 -3.10 9.66 -24.80
CA PHE A 234 -2.78 9.81 -23.38
C PHE A 234 -2.74 8.46 -22.65
N ILE A 235 -3.63 7.52 -22.99
CA ILE A 235 -3.63 6.16 -22.43
C ILE A 235 -2.32 5.45 -22.81
N SER A 236 -1.92 5.52 -24.08
CA SER A 236 -0.73 4.82 -24.59
C SER A 236 0.58 5.29 -23.93
N VAL A 237 0.66 6.58 -23.58
CA VAL A 237 1.85 7.21 -22.97
C VAL A 237 1.82 7.19 -21.43
N ALA A 238 0.75 6.69 -20.80
CA ALA A 238 0.57 6.76 -19.36
C ALA A 238 1.71 6.06 -18.60
N LYS A 239 2.28 6.73 -17.58
CA LYS A 239 3.23 6.11 -16.65
C LYS A 239 2.48 5.67 -15.41
N LEU A 240 2.66 4.41 -15.03
CA LEU A 240 2.01 3.79 -13.88
C LEU A 240 2.92 3.87 -12.67
N ARG A 241 2.30 3.89 -11.48
CA ARG A 241 3.00 3.81 -10.20
C ARG A 241 2.80 2.40 -9.64
N PRO A 242 3.84 1.72 -9.14
CA PRO A 242 3.67 0.43 -8.47
C PRO A 242 2.83 0.57 -7.21
N ILE A 243 1.85 -0.32 -7.04
CA ILE A 243 0.98 -0.39 -5.85
C ILE A 243 1.42 -1.60 -5.02
N LEU A 244 1.60 -1.41 -3.71
CA LEU A 244 2.14 -2.43 -2.81
C LEU A 244 1.36 -3.75 -2.85
N TRP A 245 0.02 -3.69 -2.83
CA TRP A 245 -0.83 -4.88 -2.89
C TRP A 245 -0.60 -5.70 -4.17
N ARG A 246 -0.50 -5.02 -5.32
CA ARG A 246 -0.28 -5.67 -6.62
C ARG A 246 1.14 -6.19 -6.79
N ASN A 247 2.13 -5.54 -6.18
CA ASN A 247 3.52 -5.99 -6.20
C ASN A 247 3.80 -7.13 -5.21
N SER A 248 2.89 -7.43 -4.29
CA SER A 248 3.04 -8.50 -3.29
C SER A 248 2.24 -9.76 -3.60
N HIS A 249 1.10 -9.64 -4.29
CA HIS A 249 0.22 -10.78 -4.57
C HIS A 249 0.20 -11.11 -6.07
N PRO A 250 0.26 -12.40 -6.44
CA PRO A 250 -0.03 -12.82 -7.81
C PRO A 250 -1.55 -12.77 -8.03
N TYR A 251 -1.97 -12.35 -9.22
CA TYR A 251 -3.38 -12.42 -9.61
C TYR A 251 -3.52 -12.60 -11.12
N VAL A 252 -4.64 -13.16 -11.55
CA VAL A 252 -5.02 -13.33 -12.95
C VAL A 252 -6.35 -12.62 -13.16
N PHE A 253 -6.42 -11.79 -14.20
CA PHE A 253 -7.68 -11.22 -14.67
C PHE A 253 -8.22 -12.16 -15.74
N CYS A 254 -9.44 -12.68 -15.55
CA CYS A 254 -9.99 -13.71 -16.42
C CYS A 254 -10.48 -13.09 -17.73
N ASP A 255 -9.96 -13.59 -18.85
CA ASP A 255 -10.37 -13.19 -20.20
C ASP A 255 -11.41 -14.17 -20.77
N ARG A 256 -11.21 -15.48 -20.56
CA ARG A 256 -12.07 -16.57 -21.04
C ARG A 256 -12.37 -17.55 -19.90
N PHE A 257 -13.56 -18.17 -19.98
CA PHE A 257 -14.10 -19.11 -19.01
C PHE A 257 -14.55 -20.38 -19.74
N GLU A 258 -14.25 -21.56 -19.20
CA GLU A 258 -14.70 -22.86 -19.71
C GLU A 258 -15.04 -23.82 -18.55
N ASP A 259 -16.12 -24.59 -18.71
CA ASP A 259 -16.43 -25.75 -17.87
C ASP A 259 -15.80 -27.00 -18.50
N LEU A 260 -14.99 -27.73 -17.72
CA LEU A 260 -14.34 -28.98 -18.14
C LEU A 260 -15.00 -30.23 -17.56
N THR A 261 -16.12 -30.07 -16.87
CA THR A 261 -16.79 -31.18 -16.19
C THR A 261 -17.37 -32.15 -17.21
N ASP A 262 -17.20 -33.46 -16.97
CA ASP A 262 -17.72 -34.49 -17.85
C ASP A 262 -19.25 -34.44 -17.95
N LEU A 263 -19.77 -34.52 -19.18
CA LEU A 263 -21.21 -34.41 -19.48
C LEU A 263 -22.04 -35.53 -18.82
N GLU A 264 -21.45 -36.70 -18.57
CA GLU A 264 -22.13 -37.81 -17.90
C GLU A 264 -22.41 -37.52 -16.43
N LEU A 265 -21.41 -36.98 -15.70
CA LEU A 265 -21.57 -36.56 -14.31
C LEU A 265 -22.64 -35.47 -14.15
N ILE A 266 -22.75 -34.58 -15.14
CA ILE A 266 -23.77 -33.52 -15.18
C ILE A 266 -25.18 -34.11 -15.39
N ARG A 267 -25.30 -35.16 -16.21
CA ARG A 267 -26.57 -35.85 -16.45
C ARG A 267 -27.03 -36.63 -15.22
N GLU A 268 -26.11 -37.27 -14.51
CA GLU A 268 -26.39 -37.99 -13.27
C GLU A 268 -26.81 -37.03 -12.15
N ASP A 269 -25.98 -36.02 -11.86
CA ASP A 269 -26.23 -35.02 -10.82
C ASP A 269 -25.99 -33.59 -11.35
N PRO A 270 -27.05 -32.81 -11.62
CA PRO A 270 -26.88 -31.45 -12.16
C PRO A 270 -26.16 -30.50 -11.18
N LYS A 271 -26.26 -30.78 -9.87
CA LYS A 271 -25.67 -29.99 -8.78
C LYS A 271 -24.23 -30.39 -8.43
N VAL A 272 -23.62 -31.32 -9.18
CA VAL A 272 -22.23 -31.74 -8.97
C VAL A 272 -21.27 -30.55 -9.02
N SER A 273 -20.24 -30.57 -8.18
CA SER A 273 -19.17 -29.57 -8.23
C SER A 273 -18.44 -29.64 -9.57
N ARG A 274 -18.22 -28.48 -10.18
CA ARG A 274 -17.63 -28.34 -11.51
C ARG A 274 -16.13 -28.13 -11.46
N THR A 275 -15.44 -28.63 -12.47
CA THR A 275 -14.03 -28.34 -12.74
C THR A 275 -13.96 -27.25 -13.81
N ILE A 276 -13.39 -26.10 -13.46
CA ILE A 276 -13.45 -24.89 -14.27
C ILE A 276 -12.05 -24.46 -14.69
N SER A 277 -11.92 -24.01 -15.93
CA SER A 277 -10.73 -23.34 -16.45
C SER A 277 -10.91 -21.84 -16.59
N PHE A 278 -10.05 -21.09 -15.91
CA PHE A 278 -9.92 -19.65 -16.09
C PHE A 278 -8.69 -19.33 -16.94
N PHE A 279 -8.88 -18.59 -18.02
CA PHE A 279 -7.79 -18.16 -18.90
C PHE A 279 -7.48 -16.69 -18.68
N GLY A 280 -6.20 -16.32 -18.63
CA GLY A 280 -5.82 -14.93 -18.49
C GLY A 280 -4.32 -14.71 -18.36
N TYR A 281 -3.92 -13.44 -18.28
CA TYR A 281 -2.53 -13.07 -18.04
C TYR A 281 -2.19 -13.07 -16.55
N VAL A 282 -1.05 -13.66 -16.19
CA VAL A 282 -0.49 -13.55 -14.84
C VAL A 282 0.01 -12.13 -14.58
N ARG A 283 -0.30 -11.58 -13.41
CA ARG A 283 0.02 -10.22 -12.99
C ARG A 283 0.53 -10.17 -11.55
N GLY A 284 1.25 -9.09 -11.24
CA GLY A 284 1.81 -8.87 -9.91
C GLY A 284 3.08 -9.68 -9.69
N VAL A 285 2.99 -10.72 -8.86
CA VAL A 285 4.09 -11.64 -8.54
C VAL A 285 3.93 -12.95 -9.33
N HIS A 286 4.95 -13.80 -9.30
CA HIS A 286 4.90 -15.15 -9.86
C HIS A 286 3.80 -15.97 -9.18
N LEU A 287 2.97 -16.64 -10.00
CA LEU A 287 1.96 -17.58 -9.50
C LEU A 287 2.61 -18.94 -9.28
N LYS A 288 2.25 -19.66 -8.22
CA LYS A 288 2.80 -20.99 -7.92
C LYS A 288 1.77 -22.08 -8.22
N ASN A 289 2.24 -23.23 -8.71
CA ASN A 289 1.40 -24.42 -8.83
C ASN A 289 0.85 -24.84 -7.45
N TYR A 290 -0.38 -25.36 -7.44
CA TYR A 290 -1.09 -25.81 -6.23
C TYR A 290 -1.27 -24.77 -5.12
N SER A 291 -1.11 -23.48 -5.43
CA SER A 291 -1.36 -22.40 -4.47
C SER A 291 -2.84 -22.22 -4.17
N ALA A 292 -3.12 -21.68 -2.98
CA ALA A 292 -4.48 -21.27 -2.61
C ALA A 292 -4.84 -19.96 -3.33
N ILE A 293 -6.05 -19.90 -3.86
CA ILE A 293 -6.59 -18.76 -4.57
C ILE A 293 -7.92 -18.33 -3.93
N HIS A 294 -8.23 -17.05 -4.04
CA HIS A 294 -9.54 -16.52 -3.73
C HIS A 294 -10.18 -16.02 -5.02
N LEU A 295 -11.40 -16.49 -5.28
CA LEU A 295 -12.28 -15.99 -6.32
C LEU A 295 -13.31 -15.05 -5.64
N PRO A 296 -13.20 -13.72 -5.83
CA PRO A 296 -14.14 -12.77 -5.24
C PRO A 296 -15.58 -13.10 -5.60
N GLY A 297 -16.40 -13.38 -4.59
CA GLY A 297 -17.81 -13.72 -4.78
C GLY A 297 -18.13 -15.20 -4.94
N MET A 298 -17.13 -16.07 -4.92
CA MET A 298 -17.29 -17.52 -4.96
C MET A 298 -16.72 -18.19 -3.71
N GLY A 299 -15.49 -17.83 -3.32
CA GLY A 299 -14.82 -18.43 -2.15
C GLY A 299 -13.33 -18.65 -2.32
N ASP A 300 -12.74 -19.36 -1.36
CA ASP A 300 -11.36 -19.82 -1.38
C ASP A 300 -11.29 -21.20 -2.05
N PHE A 301 -10.37 -21.37 -3.01
CA PHE A 301 -10.15 -22.62 -3.74
C PHE A 301 -8.64 -22.92 -3.81
N ARG A 302 -8.29 -24.13 -4.26
CA ARG A 302 -6.92 -24.51 -4.56
C ARG A 302 -6.78 -24.80 -6.05
N ILE A 303 -5.68 -24.37 -6.64
CA ILE A 303 -5.39 -24.64 -8.05
C ILE A 303 -5.08 -26.13 -8.22
N ARG A 304 -5.71 -26.79 -9.20
CA ARG A 304 -5.41 -28.17 -9.61
C ARG A 304 -4.20 -28.19 -10.53
N ASN A 305 -4.23 -27.41 -11.60
CA ASN A 305 -3.14 -27.32 -12.56
C ASN A 305 -3.08 -25.93 -13.22
N ILE A 306 -1.91 -25.55 -13.73
CA ILE A 306 -1.71 -24.34 -14.52
C ILE A 306 -0.97 -24.71 -15.81
N GLY A 307 -1.62 -24.49 -16.95
CA GLY A 307 -1.03 -24.64 -18.28
C GLY A 307 -0.59 -23.30 -18.86
N ILE A 308 0.57 -23.25 -19.52
CA ILE A 308 1.00 -22.07 -20.31
C ILE A 308 0.40 -22.18 -21.70
N LEU A 309 -0.10 -21.07 -22.22
CA LEU A 309 -0.61 -20.96 -23.58
C LEU A 309 0.16 -19.89 -24.35
N PRO A 310 0.25 -20.02 -25.69
CA PRO A 310 0.81 -18.97 -26.51
C PRO A 310 0.00 -17.68 -26.34
N ASP A 311 0.72 -16.57 -26.30
CA ASP A 311 0.13 -15.24 -26.09
C ASP A 311 -0.82 -14.88 -27.26
N PRO A 312 -2.11 -14.58 -27.00
CA PRO A 312 -3.07 -14.24 -28.05
C PRO A 312 -2.82 -12.85 -28.66
N CYS A 313 -2.07 -11.97 -27.99
CA CYS A 313 -1.71 -10.63 -28.46
C CYS A 313 -0.21 -10.39 -28.25
N PRO A 314 0.66 -11.05 -29.04
CA PRO A 314 2.11 -10.92 -28.89
C PRO A 314 2.58 -9.50 -29.22
N LEU A 315 3.58 -9.03 -28.49
CA LEU A 315 4.23 -7.76 -28.81
C LEU A 315 5.19 -7.94 -30.00
N PRO A 316 5.22 -7.01 -30.97
CA PRO A 316 6.11 -7.12 -32.13
C PRO A 316 7.57 -6.89 -31.72
N ALA A 317 8.34 -7.98 -31.60
CA ALA A 317 9.73 -7.96 -31.13
C ALA A 317 10.74 -7.46 -32.19
N ASN A 318 10.46 -7.64 -33.48
CA ASN A 318 11.49 -7.64 -34.54
C ASN A 318 11.76 -6.30 -35.25
N GLN A 319 11.19 -5.17 -34.81
CA GLN A 319 11.33 -3.87 -35.53
C GLN A 319 11.44 -2.66 -34.61
N THR A 320 12.40 -2.67 -33.69
CA THR A 320 12.64 -1.57 -32.72
C THR A 320 13.07 -0.24 -33.36
N ALA A 321 13.46 -0.20 -34.64
CA ALA A 321 13.92 1.01 -35.32
C ALA A 321 12.78 1.96 -35.78
N LYS A 322 11.60 1.44 -36.17
CA LYS A 322 10.48 2.28 -36.65
C LYS A 322 9.52 2.64 -35.52
N ARG A 323 9.13 3.92 -35.40
CA ARG A 323 8.26 4.40 -34.30
C ARG A 323 6.76 4.08 -34.49
N ASN A 324 6.30 3.86 -35.71
CA ASN A 324 4.89 3.60 -36.02
C ASN A 324 4.55 2.10 -35.90
N LEU A 325 3.29 1.80 -35.58
CA LEU A 325 2.73 0.46 -35.53
C LEU A 325 2.05 0.13 -36.87
N ASN A 326 2.30 -1.05 -37.42
CA ASN A 326 1.65 -1.49 -38.67
C ASN A 326 0.22 -1.97 -38.41
N GLU A 327 -0.65 -1.96 -39.43
CA GLU A 327 -2.03 -2.45 -39.29
C GLU A 327 -2.10 -3.96 -38.96
N ARG A 328 -1.18 -4.77 -39.49
CA ARG A 328 -1.07 -6.20 -39.16
C ARG A 328 -0.68 -6.45 -37.69
N GLU A 329 -0.02 -5.49 -37.05
CA GLU A 329 0.40 -5.57 -35.65
C GLU A 329 -0.70 -5.07 -34.69
N GLN A 330 -1.78 -4.48 -35.22
CA GLN A 330 -2.94 -4.04 -34.46
C GLN A 330 -3.88 -5.23 -34.20
N LEU A 331 -3.47 -6.09 -33.28
CA LEU A 331 -4.25 -7.25 -32.88
C LEU A 331 -5.26 -6.89 -31.78
N VAL A 332 -6.42 -7.56 -31.82
CA VAL A 332 -7.47 -7.51 -30.79
C VAL A 332 -7.80 -8.92 -30.33
N TYR A 333 -7.96 -9.08 -29.03
CA TYR A 333 -8.41 -10.31 -28.40
C TYR A 333 -9.56 -10.01 -27.44
N ALA A 334 -10.73 -10.56 -27.74
CA ALA A 334 -11.95 -10.36 -26.97
C ALA A 334 -12.84 -11.59 -27.08
N PRO A 335 -12.53 -12.68 -26.36
CA PRO A 335 -13.18 -13.98 -26.54
C PRO A 335 -14.67 -13.97 -26.16
N MET A 336 -15.08 -13.10 -25.23
CA MET A 336 -16.49 -12.97 -24.79
C MET A 336 -17.29 -11.92 -25.59
N SER A 337 -16.64 -11.12 -26.44
CA SER A 337 -17.28 -10.03 -27.20
C SER A 337 -17.50 -10.40 -28.67
N GLY A 338 -18.42 -9.70 -29.32
CA GLY A 338 -18.75 -9.87 -30.73
C GLY A 338 -17.68 -9.31 -31.68
N LEU A 339 -16.61 -10.07 -31.94
CA LEU A 339 -15.57 -9.71 -32.92
C LEU A 339 -16.03 -10.07 -34.33
N GLY A 340 -16.13 -9.07 -35.21
CA GLY A 340 -16.47 -9.30 -36.63
C GLY A 340 -17.88 -9.88 -36.85
N GLY A 341 -18.77 -9.77 -35.86
CA GLY A 341 -20.11 -10.37 -35.91
C GLY A 341 -20.20 -11.76 -35.27
N LEU A 342 -19.10 -12.38 -34.84
CA LEU A 342 -19.13 -13.65 -34.11
C LEU A 342 -19.21 -13.43 -32.61
N VAL A 343 -20.25 -13.96 -31.96
CA VAL A 343 -20.44 -13.96 -30.50
C VAL A 343 -20.38 -15.40 -30.01
N TYR A 344 -19.43 -15.70 -29.12
CA TYR A 344 -19.32 -16.98 -28.45
C TYR A 344 -20.14 -16.94 -27.15
N ASP A 345 -21.04 -17.90 -26.96
CA ASP A 345 -21.78 -18.08 -25.72
C ASP A 345 -21.70 -19.55 -25.29
N LYS A 346 -20.86 -19.83 -24.27
CA LYS A 346 -20.55 -21.18 -23.77
C LYS A 346 -20.16 -22.13 -24.91
N ASP A 347 -21.12 -22.88 -25.44
CA ASP A 347 -20.94 -23.90 -26.48
C ASP A 347 -21.55 -23.50 -27.84
N ALA A 348 -22.27 -22.37 -27.90
CA ALA A 348 -22.92 -21.86 -29.10
C ALA A 348 -22.14 -20.68 -29.71
N VAL A 349 -22.12 -20.62 -31.05
CA VAL A 349 -21.53 -19.51 -31.80
C VAL A 349 -22.64 -18.81 -32.58
N TYR A 350 -22.91 -17.55 -32.24
CA TYR A 350 -23.85 -16.70 -32.96
C TYR A 350 -23.10 -15.85 -33.97
N ILE A 351 -23.52 -15.87 -35.23
CA ILE A 351 -22.89 -15.09 -36.31
C ILE A 351 -23.90 -14.07 -36.84
N ASP A 352 -23.64 -12.79 -36.60
CA ASP A 352 -24.40 -11.68 -37.16
C ASP A 352 -23.80 -11.28 -38.52
N ILE A 353 -24.44 -11.75 -39.59
CA ILE A 353 -24.11 -11.37 -40.97
C ILE A 353 -24.74 -10.00 -41.23
N GLY A 354 -24.08 -8.95 -40.75
CA GLY A 354 -24.53 -7.56 -40.79
C GLY A 354 -24.82 -7.01 -42.20
N GLY A 355 -25.97 -7.37 -42.78
CA GLY A 355 -26.52 -6.80 -44.00
C GLY A 355 -26.92 -7.79 -45.11
N SER A 356 -26.74 -9.11 -44.95
CA SER A 356 -27.01 -10.08 -46.03
C SER A 356 -28.23 -10.94 -45.77
N LYS A 357 -29.44 -10.38 -45.92
CA LYS A 357 -30.64 -11.17 -46.31
C LYS A 357 -30.54 -11.68 -47.77
N SER A 358 -29.32 -11.82 -48.29
CA SER A 358 -29.03 -12.29 -49.64
C SER A 358 -29.09 -13.81 -49.74
N PHE A 359 -28.97 -14.52 -48.61
CA PHE A 359 -29.27 -15.96 -48.58
C PHE A 359 -30.77 -16.22 -48.74
N SER A 360 -31.64 -15.48 -48.04
CA SER A 360 -33.11 -15.69 -48.14
C SER A 360 -33.78 -15.15 -49.43
N LYS A 361 -33.01 -14.72 -50.44
CA LYS A 361 -33.56 -14.17 -51.69
C LYS A 361 -33.15 -14.93 -52.95
N SER A 362 -32.33 -15.97 -52.83
CA SER A 362 -32.03 -16.88 -53.95
C SER A 362 -32.80 -18.18 -53.76
N ARG A 363 -34.09 -18.20 -54.16
CA ARG A 363 -35.01 -19.35 -54.01
C ARG A 363 -34.38 -20.69 -54.43
N ASN A 364 -33.53 -20.70 -55.45
CA ASN A 364 -32.91 -21.93 -55.96
C ASN A 364 -31.83 -22.53 -55.05
N ARG A 365 -31.24 -21.76 -54.13
CA ARG A 365 -30.19 -22.26 -53.21
C ARG A 365 -30.77 -22.73 -51.88
N ASP A 366 -31.88 -22.13 -51.45
CA ASP A 366 -32.61 -22.53 -50.24
C ASP A 366 -33.26 -23.91 -50.43
N GLU A 367 -33.85 -24.21 -51.61
CA GLU A 367 -34.41 -25.54 -51.92
C GLU A 367 -33.35 -26.65 -51.90
N LEU A 368 -32.12 -26.37 -52.36
CA LEU A 368 -31.02 -27.33 -52.31
C LEU A 368 -30.53 -27.57 -50.88
N ILE A 369 -30.44 -26.52 -50.07
CA ILE A 369 -30.02 -26.64 -48.67
C ILE A 369 -31.09 -27.35 -47.85
N GLU A 370 -32.38 -27.05 -48.07
CA GLU A 370 -33.51 -27.73 -47.43
C GLU A 370 -33.61 -29.20 -47.88
N ALA A 371 -33.35 -29.48 -49.16
CA ALA A 371 -33.24 -30.84 -49.67
C ALA A 371 -32.03 -31.59 -49.08
N LEU A 372 -30.90 -30.92 -48.83
CA LEU A 372 -29.72 -31.52 -48.20
C LEU A 372 -29.89 -31.71 -46.70
N GLU A 373 -30.58 -30.80 -46.01
CA GLU A 373 -30.89 -30.88 -44.57
C GLU A 373 -31.89 -32.01 -44.26
N GLY A 374 -32.77 -32.33 -45.22
CA GLY A 374 -33.65 -33.50 -45.17
C GLY A 374 -32.93 -34.85 -45.37
N ILE A 375 -31.68 -34.86 -45.84
CA ILE A 375 -30.91 -36.09 -46.09
C ILE A 375 -30.13 -36.47 -44.82
N LYS A 376 -30.73 -37.31 -43.98
CA LYS A 376 -30.12 -37.84 -42.75
C LYS A 376 -29.22 -39.06 -42.96
N GLU A 377 -29.31 -39.72 -44.10
CA GLU A 377 -28.46 -40.86 -44.46
C GLU A 377 -27.24 -40.38 -45.27
N PRO A 378 -26.02 -40.87 -44.98
CA PRO A 378 -24.84 -40.52 -45.76
C PRO A 378 -25.01 -40.94 -47.23
N LEU A 379 -24.45 -40.14 -48.15
CA LEU A 379 -24.54 -40.37 -49.60
C LEU A 379 -24.11 -41.79 -50.00
N ASP A 380 -23.12 -42.37 -49.32
CA ASP A 380 -22.67 -43.75 -49.55
C ASP A 380 -23.78 -44.78 -49.31
N THR A 381 -24.52 -44.70 -48.20
CA THR A 381 -25.64 -45.63 -47.95
C THR A 381 -26.79 -45.49 -48.94
N LYS A 382 -26.93 -44.32 -49.60
CA LYS A 382 -27.90 -44.12 -50.68
C LYS A 382 -27.41 -44.64 -52.02
N MET A 383 -26.10 -44.60 -52.28
CA MET A 383 -25.50 -45.21 -53.46
C MET A 383 -25.49 -46.74 -53.36
N GLU A 384 -25.30 -47.30 -52.16
CA GLU A 384 -25.38 -48.74 -51.90
C GLU A 384 -26.82 -49.28 -52.07
N LYS A 385 -27.84 -48.50 -51.68
CA LYS A 385 -29.26 -48.85 -51.90
C LYS A 385 -29.76 -48.58 -53.33
N ALA A 386 -28.96 -47.97 -54.19
CA ALA A 386 -29.35 -47.66 -55.57
C ALA A 386 -29.08 -48.85 -56.50
N SER A 387 -30.05 -49.76 -56.64
CA SER A 387 -29.97 -50.87 -57.60
C SER A 387 -30.01 -50.35 -59.05
N LEU A 388 -28.98 -50.62 -59.85
CA LEU A 388 -28.96 -50.32 -61.28
C LEU A 388 -29.78 -51.35 -62.08
N LYS A 389 -30.92 -50.96 -62.63
CA LYS A 389 -31.70 -51.79 -63.57
C LYS A 389 -31.06 -51.81 -64.95
N LEU A 390 -30.44 -52.93 -65.30
CA LEU A 390 -29.71 -53.07 -66.57
C LEU A 390 -30.58 -53.44 -67.78
N LEU A 391 -31.79 -54.01 -67.61
CA LEU A 391 -32.83 -54.26 -68.65
C LEU A 391 -34.19 -54.64 -68.02
N LYS A 392 -35.29 -54.53 -68.79
CA LYS A 392 -36.68 -54.39 -68.31
C LYS A 392 -37.36 -55.61 -67.65
N GLU A 393 -36.79 -56.82 -67.70
CA GLU A 393 -37.49 -58.06 -67.27
C GLU A 393 -36.63 -59.09 -66.52
N ASN A 394 -35.93 -58.72 -65.44
CA ASN A 394 -35.37 -59.66 -64.46
C ASN A 394 -35.37 -59.08 -63.03
N PRO A 395 -35.35 -59.89 -61.95
CA PRO A 395 -35.37 -59.42 -60.57
C PRO A 395 -34.03 -58.77 -60.16
N ASP A 396 -34.12 -57.82 -59.22
CA ASP A 396 -33.01 -56.95 -58.80
C ASP A 396 -31.86 -57.76 -58.14
N LEU A 397 -30.60 -57.45 -58.51
CA LEU A 397 -29.38 -58.04 -57.95
C LEU A 397 -28.84 -57.12 -56.84
N GLU A 398 -28.96 -57.55 -55.58
CA GLU A 398 -28.26 -56.92 -54.45
C GLU A 398 -26.78 -57.34 -54.51
N ALA A 399 -25.89 -56.38 -54.82
CA ALA A 399 -24.45 -56.61 -54.81
C ALA A 399 -23.89 -56.29 -53.42
N ASP A 400 -23.78 -57.34 -52.61
CA ASP A 400 -23.11 -57.31 -51.30
C ASP A 400 -21.58 -57.34 -51.53
N ILE A 401 -20.95 -56.17 -51.68
CA ILE A 401 -19.48 -56.08 -51.77
C ILE A 401 -18.94 -55.84 -50.36
N GLY A 402 -18.82 -56.93 -49.61
CA GLY A 402 -18.23 -56.94 -48.29
C GLY A 402 -17.28 -58.12 -48.10
N ARG A 403 -15.97 -57.81 -48.17
CA ARG A 403 -14.83 -58.55 -47.60
C ARG A 403 -14.46 -59.90 -48.22
N ASP A 404 -13.31 -59.89 -48.89
CA ASP A 404 -12.14 -60.76 -48.67
C ASP A 404 -11.01 -60.03 -49.43
N PHE A 405 -9.87 -59.67 -48.83
CA PHE A 405 -8.72 -60.55 -48.63
C PHE A 405 -7.72 -59.86 -47.69
N ALA A 406 -7.34 -60.55 -46.63
CA ALA A 406 -6.01 -60.50 -46.07
C ALA A 406 -5.60 -61.93 -45.73
N GLU A 407 -4.53 -62.41 -46.36
CA GLU A 407 -3.41 -63.14 -45.73
C GLU A 407 -2.52 -63.82 -46.79
N ASP A 408 -1.27 -63.34 -46.83
CA ASP A 408 0.00 -64.07 -46.88
C ASP A 408 0.08 -65.46 -47.55
N ASN A 409 0.98 -65.60 -48.54
CA ASN A 409 2.24 -66.33 -48.29
C ASN A 409 3.21 -66.38 -49.49
N GLU A 410 4.49 -66.24 -49.14
CA GLU A 410 5.65 -66.99 -49.61
C GLU A 410 6.21 -66.90 -51.06
N ARG A 411 7.54 -66.75 -51.07
CA ARG A 411 8.57 -67.25 -52.02
C ARG A 411 8.83 -66.50 -53.34
N GLY A 412 9.96 -65.78 -53.33
CA GLY A 412 11.15 -66.22 -54.07
C GLY A 412 11.45 -65.62 -55.46
N VAL A 413 12.73 -65.22 -55.60
CA VAL A 413 13.57 -65.33 -56.82
C VAL A 413 13.57 -64.19 -57.85
N THR A 414 14.68 -63.44 -57.81
CA THR A 414 15.53 -62.87 -58.88
C THR A 414 14.98 -62.27 -60.20
N GLN A 415 15.56 -61.11 -60.53
CA GLN A 415 16.00 -60.62 -61.87
C GLN A 415 14.99 -60.23 -62.97
N SER A 416 15.10 -58.94 -63.33
CA SER A 416 15.25 -58.35 -64.69
C SER A 416 14.09 -58.29 -65.70
N SER A 417 13.87 -57.07 -66.23
CA SER A 417 13.56 -56.71 -67.63
C SER A 417 13.55 -55.16 -67.69
N ARG A 418 14.43 -54.42 -68.36
CA ARG A 418 14.89 -54.36 -69.76
C ARG A 418 13.80 -53.87 -70.74
N SER A 419 14.01 -52.66 -71.24
CA SER A 419 13.71 -52.15 -72.60
C SER A 419 14.56 -50.88 -72.78
N ASP A 420 15.78 -51.01 -73.31
CA ASP A 420 16.12 -50.78 -74.73
C ASP A 420 15.74 -49.38 -75.24
N ASP A 421 16.73 -48.48 -75.28
CA ASP A 421 16.85 -47.42 -76.29
C ASP A 421 18.35 -47.17 -76.62
N VAL A 422 18.79 -47.88 -77.66
CA VAL A 422 19.67 -47.57 -78.82
C VAL A 422 20.88 -46.59 -78.75
N HIS A 423 22.08 -47.17 -79.01
CA HIS A 423 23.33 -46.73 -79.71
C HIS A 423 24.22 -45.54 -79.24
N LEU A 424 25.48 -45.84 -78.81
CA LEU A 424 26.81 -45.73 -79.50
C LEU A 424 27.30 -44.26 -79.68
N SER A 425 28.53 -43.84 -79.35
CA SER A 425 29.86 -44.49 -79.26
C SER A 425 30.87 -43.57 -78.54
N ASP A 426 31.89 -44.16 -77.89
CA ASP A 426 33.35 -43.85 -77.85
C ASP A 426 33.82 -42.37 -77.86
N GLU A 427 34.79 -41.87 -77.08
CA GLU A 427 36.09 -42.39 -76.63
C GLU A 427 36.73 -41.38 -75.61
N GLU A 428 37.64 -41.87 -74.76
CA GLU A 428 38.85 -41.25 -74.16
C GLU A 428 38.97 -39.78 -73.63
N ASN A 429 39.67 -39.70 -72.49
CA ASN A 429 40.77 -38.78 -72.09
C ASN A 429 40.59 -37.33 -71.59
N GLU A 430 41.48 -37.05 -70.61
CA GLU A 430 42.20 -35.81 -70.28
C GLU A 430 41.48 -34.52 -69.77
N LYS A 431 41.95 -34.12 -68.58
CA LYS A 431 42.45 -32.78 -68.18
C LYS A 431 41.56 -31.53 -68.34
N ALA A 432 41.40 -30.91 -67.16
CA ALA A 432 41.82 -29.54 -66.82
C ALA A 432 40.97 -28.31 -67.24
N ASN A 433 40.89 -27.41 -66.24
CA ASN A 433 40.77 -25.96 -66.31
C ASN A 433 39.40 -25.40 -66.73
N GLN A 434 38.88 -24.31 -66.16
CA GLN A 434 39.57 -23.16 -65.57
C GLN A 434 38.63 -22.34 -64.67
N ASP A 435 39.14 -21.97 -63.50
CA ASP A 435 39.09 -20.70 -62.76
C ASP A 435 38.01 -19.63 -63.04
N ARG A 436 37.64 -18.93 -61.95
CA ARG A 436 38.03 -17.53 -61.61
C ARG A 436 37.03 -16.98 -60.58
N ASN A 437 37.35 -16.26 -59.50
CA ASN A 437 38.53 -15.63 -58.88
C ASN A 437 38.15 -15.47 -57.37
N GLY A 438 39.02 -15.57 -56.36
CA GLY A 438 40.27 -14.85 -56.08
C GLY A 438 39.98 -13.76 -55.02
N GLU A 439 40.77 -13.48 -53.98
CA GLU A 439 42.06 -13.95 -53.46
C GLU A 439 42.21 -13.36 -52.03
N GLU A 440 42.83 -14.10 -51.12
CA GLU A 440 43.62 -13.54 -50.01
C GLU A 440 45.05 -13.26 -50.50
N ALA A 441 45.71 -12.25 -49.93
CA ALA A 441 47.14 -11.99 -50.16
C ALA A 441 48.02 -12.60 -49.05
N LYS A 442 49.07 -13.30 -49.47
CA LYS A 442 50.02 -14.14 -48.72
C LYS A 442 51.19 -13.41 -48.05
N SER A 443 51.77 -14.05 -47.02
CA SER A 443 53.20 -14.41 -46.86
C SER A 443 53.31 -15.40 -45.67
N GLY A 444 54.18 -16.40 -45.53
CA GLY A 444 55.32 -16.94 -46.27
C GLY A 444 56.32 -17.59 -45.27
N MET A 445 56.66 -18.88 -45.45
CA MET A 445 57.66 -19.73 -44.74
C MET A 445 57.36 -20.12 -43.27
N GLY A 446 57.55 -21.35 -42.79
CA GLY A 446 58.08 -22.60 -43.36
C GLY A 446 58.43 -23.59 -42.23
N GLY A 447 57.83 -24.79 -42.26
CA GLY A 447 58.32 -26.06 -41.68
C GLY A 447 58.58 -26.17 -40.16
N THR A 448 57.65 -26.80 -39.43
CA THR A 448 57.87 -27.86 -38.39
C THR A 448 56.57 -28.29 -37.66
N ASP A 449 55.42 -28.38 -38.34
CA ASP A 449 54.13 -28.58 -37.64
C ASP A 449 53.65 -30.04 -37.51
N SER A 450 54.34 -31.05 -38.06
CA SER A 450 53.82 -32.43 -37.98
C SER A 450 54.01 -33.08 -36.60
N GLU A 451 55.10 -32.77 -35.89
CA GLU A 451 55.30 -33.25 -34.51
C GLU A 451 54.48 -32.45 -33.50
N VAL A 452 54.30 -31.14 -33.72
CA VAL A 452 53.47 -30.28 -32.87
C VAL A 452 51.99 -30.60 -33.06
N HIS A 453 51.53 -30.93 -34.28
CA HIS A 453 50.14 -31.35 -34.52
C HIS A 453 49.86 -32.77 -33.98
N GLN A 454 50.83 -33.69 -33.99
CA GLN A 454 50.68 -35.00 -33.34
C GLN A 454 50.78 -34.92 -31.81
N LEU A 455 51.62 -34.05 -31.26
CA LEU A 455 51.66 -33.76 -29.82
C LEU A 455 50.42 -32.98 -29.37
N ALA A 456 49.88 -32.07 -30.18
CA ALA A 456 48.63 -31.37 -29.91
C ALA A 456 47.40 -32.29 -30.01
N LEU A 457 47.41 -33.30 -30.89
CA LEU A 457 46.37 -34.34 -30.94
C LEU A 457 46.51 -35.38 -29.81
N LYS A 458 47.74 -35.67 -29.34
CA LYS A 458 47.97 -36.50 -28.14
C LYS A 458 47.65 -35.73 -26.85
N LEU A 459 47.97 -34.43 -26.80
CA LEU A 459 47.59 -33.52 -25.71
C LEU A 459 46.08 -33.30 -25.71
N SER A 460 45.42 -33.14 -26.87
CA SER A 460 43.96 -32.98 -26.92
C SER A 460 43.19 -34.26 -26.62
N LYS A 461 43.76 -35.45 -26.88
CA LYS A 461 43.20 -36.73 -26.42
C LYS A 461 43.47 -37.01 -24.93
N ASN A 462 44.58 -36.50 -24.37
CA ASN A 462 44.87 -36.59 -22.93
C ASN A 462 44.17 -35.47 -22.11
N PHE A 463 43.79 -34.36 -22.73
CA PHE A 463 43.02 -33.25 -22.14
C PHE A 463 41.57 -33.18 -22.62
N SER A 464 41.06 -34.16 -23.37
CA SER A 464 39.63 -34.33 -23.58
C SER A 464 39.00 -34.89 -22.31
N ILE A 465 38.87 -34.03 -21.30
CA ILE A 465 37.95 -34.25 -20.19
C ILE A 465 36.56 -34.28 -20.83
N LEU A 466 36.05 -35.48 -21.11
CA LEU A 466 34.62 -35.66 -21.32
C LEU A 466 33.93 -34.96 -20.13
N PRO A 467 33.01 -34.00 -20.33
CA PRO A 467 32.32 -33.39 -19.21
C PRO A 467 31.66 -34.52 -18.43
N ALA A 468 32.17 -34.82 -17.24
CA ALA A 468 31.56 -35.79 -16.35
C ALA A 468 30.07 -35.41 -16.26
N LYS A 469 29.16 -36.36 -16.54
CA LYS A 469 27.71 -36.14 -16.40
C LYS A 469 27.51 -35.48 -15.03
N ARG A 470 27.21 -34.17 -15.00
CA ARG A 470 26.95 -33.46 -13.76
C ARG A 470 25.79 -34.20 -13.12
N THR A 471 26.00 -34.80 -11.95
CA THR A 471 24.92 -35.36 -11.15
C THR A 471 23.94 -34.22 -10.92
N ASN A 472 22.75 -34.32 -11.51
CA ASN A 472 21.76 -33.28 -11.39
C ASN A 472 21.14 -33.39 -10.00
N TRP A 473 21.77 -32.74 -9.02
CA TRP A 473 21.35 -32.76 -7.62
C TRP A 473 19.89 -32.32 -7.46
N SER A 474 19.39 -31.43 -8.33
CA SER A 474 17.97 -31.03 -8.30
C SER A 474 17.04 -32.22 -8.58
N LYS A 475 17.36 -33.05 -9.58
CA LYS A 475 16.60 -34.27 -9.86
C LYS A 475 16.68 -35.24 -8.69
N LEU A 476 17.87 -35.52 -8.16
CA LEU A 476 18.02 -36.43 -7.02
C LEU A 476 17.30 -35.97 -5.73
N VAL A 477 17.26 -34.66 -5.46
CA VAL A 477 16.61 -34.11 -4.25
C VAL A 477 15.08 -34.06 -4.39
N TYR A 478 14.55 -33.84 -5.60
CA TYR A 478 13.12 -33.62 -5.83
C TYR A 478 12.40 -34.78 -6.55
N GLU A 479 13.10 -35.77 -7.11
CA GLU A 479 12.51 -37.01 -7.63
C GLU A 479 12.23 -37.98 -6.48
N THR A 480 10.97 -38.02 -6.05
CA THR A 480 10.50 -38.93 -5.00
C THR A 480 10.18 -40.35 -5.49
N ASN A 481 10.42 -40.65 -6.78
CA ASN A 481 10.03 -41.93 -7.41
C ASN A 481 11.23 -42.83 -7.72
N LEU A 482 12.00 -43.22 -6.69
CA LEU A 482 13.02 -44.28 -6.79
C LEU A 482 12.58 -45.60 -6.12
N GLU A 483 11.28 -45.75 -5.79
CA GLU A 483 10.78 -46.96 -5.15
C GLU A 483 10.14 -48.00 -6.10
N ASN A 484 9.84 -47.68 -7.37
CA ASN A 484 9.11 -48.60 -8.27
C ASN A 484 9.77 -48.94 -9.62
N GLN A 485 11.02 -48.54 -9.88
CA GLN A 485 11.70 -48.85 -11.17
C GLN A 485 13.15 -49.32 -11.06
N THR A 486 13.67 -49.63 -9.87
CA THR A 486 15.09 -49.99 -9.65
C THR A 486 15.37 -51.49 -9.57
N ASN A 487 14.58 -52.32 -10.27
CA ASN A 487 14.82 -53.78 -10.29
C ASN A 487 15.21 -54.36 -11.66
N GLU A 488 15.26 -53.59 -12.76
CA GLU A 488 15.56 -54.19 -14.08
C GLU A 488 16.74 -53.56 -14.86
N GLU A 489 17.24 -52.38 -14.49
CA GLU A 489 18.35 -51.73 -15.25
C GLU A 489 19.72 -51.74 -14.55
N ASP A 490 19.82 -52.26 -13.31
CA ASP A 490 21.04 -52.18 -12.48
C ASP A 490 22.07 -53.32 -12.70
N GLU A 491 21.82 -54.27 -13.62
CA GLU A 491 22.73 -55.40 -13.90
C GLU A 491 23.75 -55.12 -15.03
N GLU A 492 23.45 -54.24 -16.01
CA GLU A 492 24.37 -54.00 -17.15
C GLU A 492 25.42 -52.89 -16.91
N ALA A 493 25.26 -52.05 -15.90
CA ALA A 493 26.15 -50.90 -15.66
C ALA A 493 27.42 -51.20 -14.83
N LYS A 494 27.72 -52.48 -14.52
CA LYS A 494 28.83 -52.86 -13.61
C LYS A 494 30.17 -53.15 -14.31
N ALA A 495 30.27 -53.14 -15.64
CA ALA A 495 31.47 -53.63 -16.32
C ALA A 495 32.53 -52.57 -16.72
N GLN A 496 32.28 -51.27 -16.59
CA GLN A 496 33.27 -50.24 -17.00
C GLN A 496 33.22 -49.00 -16.10
N ASN A 497 33.97 -49.01 -15.00
CA ASN A 497 34.35 -47.78 -14.29
C ASN A 497 35.77 -47.94 -13.74
N GLN A 498 36.72 -47.26 -14.37
CA GLN A 498 37.95 -46.84 -13.70
C GLN A 498 37.96 -45.31 -13.69
N GLN A 499 38.08 -44.77 -12.46
CA GLN A 499 38.40 -43.39 -12.10
C GLN A 499 37.30 -42.33 -12.36
N LYS A 500 36.55 -42.00 -11.30
CA LYS A 500 35.76 -40.75 -11.20
C LYS A 500 36.42 -39.80 -10.19
N THR A 501 36.73 -38.58 -10.63
CA THR A 501 37.16 -37.47 -9.77
C THR A 501 35.96 -36.56 -9.44
N PHE A 502 35.93 -36.01 -8.22
CA PHE A 502 34.84 -35.17 -7.73
C PHE A 502 35.17 -33.69 -7.95
N GLY A 503 34.19 -32.91 -8.44
CA GLY A 503 34.25 -31.45 -8.48
C GLY A 503 35.41 -30.85 -9.30
N GLY A 504 35.33 -30.91 -10.63
CA GLY A 504 36.13 -30.05 -11.52
C GLY A 504 37.65 -30.04 -11.26
N GLY A 505 38.23 -31.18 -10.87
CA GLY A 505 39.67 -31.32 -10.65
C GLY A 505 40.21 -30.74 -9.34
N LEU A 506 39.36 -30.24 -8.42
CA LEU A 506 39.84 -29.60 -7.18
C LEU A 506 39.97 -30.55 -5.97
N PHE A 507 39.33 -31.73 -6.00
CA PHE A 507 39.46 -32.74 -4.93
C PHE A 507 39.61 -34.16 -5.48
N ARG A 508 40.68 -34.86 -5.08
CA ARG A 508 40.94 -36.27 -5.42
C ARG A 508 40.80 -37.10 -4.13
N VAL A 509 39.71 -37.85 -4.00
CA VAL A 509 39.51 -38.79 -2.88
C VAL A 509 39.56 -40.22 -3.43
N SER A 510 40.30 -41.12 -2.77
CA SER A 510 40.48 -42.51 -3.19
C SER A 510 39.24 -43.37 -2.94
N GLU A 511 38.90 -44.27 -3.89
CA GLU A 511 37.70 -45.14 -3.88
C GLU A 511 37.57 -46.08 -2.67
N SER A 512 38.63 -46.31 -1.90
CA SER A 512 38.60 -47.10 -0.67
C SER A 512 37.71 -46.51 0.43
N PHE A 513 37.40 -45.20 0.37
CA PHE A 513 36.56 -44.51 1.36
C PHE A 513 35.05 -44.59 1.10
N LEU A 514 34.61 -44.90 -0.12
CA LEU A 514 33.19 -44.86 -0.50
C LEU A 514 32.51 -46.23 -0.51
N ASN A 515 33.28 -47.33 -0.48
CA ASN A 515 32.74 -48.68 -0.74
C ASN A 515 32.47 -49.54 0.50
N ALA A 516 32.56 -49.00 1.72
CA ALA A 516 32.21 -49.75 2.92
C ALA A 516 31.19 -49.00 3.79
N LYS A 517 29.94 -49.47 3.76
CA LYS A 517 28.87 -49.31 4.78
C LYS A 517 27.83 -48.16 4.71
N ASP A 518 27.75 -47.35 3.65
CA ASP A 518 26.75 -46.24 3.64
C ASP A 518 25.48 -46.41 2.79
N LYS A 519 25.25 -47.58 2.15
CA LYS A 519 23.93 -47.87 1.55
C LYS A 519 22.86 -48.28 2.58
N THR A 520 23.25 -48.68 3.79
CA THR A 520 22.33 -49.06 4.88
C THR A 520 22.00 -47.91 5.84
N LEU A 521 22.70 -46.78 5.77
CA LEU A 521 22.54 -45.67 6.71
C LEU A 521 21.55 -44.58 6.26
N LEU A 522 21.20 -44.53 4.98
CA LEU A 522 20.17 -43.61 4.47
C LEU A 522 18.73 -44.06 4.78
N LYS A 523 18.53 -45.29 5.28
CA LYS A 523 17.20 -45.77 5.72
C LYS A 523 16.83 -45.41 7.16
N ASN A 524 17.79 -44.99 8.00
CA ASN A 524 17.58 -44.81 9.44
C ASN A 524 18.09 -43.47 10.00
N GLN A 525 17.93 -42.37 9.26
CA GLN A 525 18.02 -41.01 9.83
C GLN A 525 16.91 -40.11 9.27
N GLU A 526 15.68 -40.51 9.58
CA GLU A 526 14.73 -39.52 10.05
C GLU A 526 15.34 -38.89 11.32
N ASP A 527 15.69 -37.60 11.27
CA ASP A 527 15.17 -36.63 12.23
C ASP A 527 15.94 -35.31 12.15
N GLY A 528 15.22 -34.26 11.78
CA GLY A 528 15.62 -32.85 11.90
C GLY A 528 15.77 -32.36 13.35
N LEU A 529 16.11 -33.24 14.29
CA LEU A 529 16.52 -32.92 15.65
C LEU A 529 18.03 -32.63 15.64
N LEU A 530 18.38 -31.41 15.22
CA LEU A 530 19.71 -30.82 15.42
C LEU A 530 19.98 -30.57 16.91
N ALA A 531 20.21 -31.64 17.66
CA ALA A 531 20.85 -31.62 18.98
C ALA A 531 22.30 -32.12 18.93
N ASN A 532 22.79 -32.55 17.76
CA ASN A 532 24.19 -32.95 17.59
C ASN A 532 24.83 -32.17 16.41
N PHE A 533 25.26 -30.94 16.68
CA PHE A 533 26.29 -30.25 15.88
C PHE A 533 27.68 -30.92 16.07
N ARG A 534 27.73 -32.25 16.00
CA ARG A 534 28.95 -33.01 15.72
C ARG A 534 28.80 -33.51 14.28
N THR A 535 28.91 -32.57 13.35
CA THR A 535 29.04 -32.88 11.93
C THR A 535 30.26 -33.76 11.74
N PHE A 536 30.04 -34.89 11.06
CA PHE A 536 30.97 -36.00 10.78
C PHE A 536 31.24 -36.94 11.96
N ARG A 537 30.72 -38.17 11.85
CA ARG A 537 31.31 -39.31 12.56
C ARG A 537 32.74 -39.45 12.05
N SER A 538 33.68 -39.53 13.00
CA SER A 538 35.11 -39.71 12.80
C SER A 538 35.43 -41.15 12.35
N ASP A 539 34.88 -41.59 11.22
CA ASP A 539 35.33 -42.85 10.59
C ASP A 539 36.24 -42.48 9.42
N GLY A 540 37.53 -42.36 9.75
CA GLY A 540 38.61 -41.98 8.84
C GLY A 540 39.15 -40.59 9.13
N GLN A 541 40.06 -40.50 10.10
CA GLN A 541 40.84 -39.31 10.38
C GLN A 541 41.62 -38.94 9.10
N LEU A 542 41.16 -37.95 8.33
CA LEU A 542 41.98 -37.38 7.26
C LEU A 542 43.24 -36.80 7.93
N ASP A 543 44.40 -37.32 7.56
CA ASP A 543 45.67 -36.78 8.03
C ASP A 543 45.93 -35.43 7.34
N TRP A 544 45.52 -34.34 8.00
CA TRP A 544 45.80 -32.95 7.62
C TRP A 544 47.30 -32.60 7.56
N ASN A 545 48.17 -33.57 7.83
CA ASN A 545 49.63 -33.46 7.77
C ASN A 545 50.20 -33.90 6.42
N LEU A 546 49.41 -34.50 5.53
CA LEU A 546 49.83 -34.81 4.17
C LEU A 546 49.89 -33.52 3.34
N GLU A 547 51.05 -33.24 2.76
CA GLU A 547 51.35 -32.04 1.96
C GLU A 547 50.35 -31.88 0.80
N GLU A 548 49.95 -32.99 0.16
CA GLU A 548 48.98 -33.02 -0.94
C GLU A 548 47.59 -32.48 -0.54
N ILE A 549 47.14 -32.80 0.68
CA ILE A 549 45.84 -32.33 1.20
C ILE A 549 45.95 -30.83 1.55
N ARG A 550 47.08 -30.40 2.13
CA ARG A 550 47.31 -28.98 2.43
C ARG A 550 47.38 -28.14 1.17
N GLU A 551 48.07 -28.59 0.13
CA GLU A 551 48.13 -27.88 -1.16
C GLU A 551 46.75 -27.79 -1.83
N SER A 552 45.92 -28.83 -1.76
CA SER A 552 44.56 -28.80 -2.32
C SER A 552 43.62 -27.77 -1.66
N ILE A 553 43.87 -27.46 -0.37
CA ILE A 553 43.03 -26.53 0.42
C ILE A 553 43.66 -25.14 0.52
N LYS A 554 44.94 -25.00 0.17
CA LYS A 554 45.70 -23.73 0.22
C LYS A 554 44.99 -22.60 -0.52
N ASP A 555 44.38 -22.91 -1.67
CA ASP A 555 43.62 -21.95 -2.49
C ASP A 555 42.28 -21.54 -1.85
N SER A 556 41.76 -22.30 -0.89
CA SER A 556 40.55 -21.96 -0.13
C SER A 556 40.80 -20.92 0.97
N TRP A 557 42.07 -20.65 1.31
CA TRP A 557 42.47 -19.76 2.41
C TRP A 557 42.94 -18.38 1.91
N VAL A 558 43.05 -18.19 0.60
CA VAL A 558 43.47 -16.94 -0.04
C VAL A 558 42.44 -16.55 -1.12
N THR A 559 41.53 -15.64 -0.80
CA THR A 559 40.42 -15.23 -1.68
C THR A 559 40.83 -14.21 -2.76
N GLY A 560 41.92 -14.47 -3.49
CA GLY A 560 42.39 -13.60 -4.57
C GLY A 560 42.66 -14.42 -5.83
N LYS A 561 41.89 -14.19 -6.91
CA LYS A 561 42.21 -14.75 -8.23
C LYS A 561 43.49 -14.10 -8.73
N TRP A 562 44.54 -14.89 -8.94
CA TRP A 562 45.69 -14.47 -9.73
C TRP A 562 45.43 -14.84 -11.18
N THR A 563 45.31 -13.84 -12.05
CA THR A 563 45.55 -14.04 -13.48
C THR A 563 47.05 -13.87 -13.71
N SER A 564 47.70 -14.95 -14.13
CA SER A 564 49.06 -14.92 -14.64
C SER A 564 49.07 -14.26 -16.02
N GLU A 565 49.98 -13.31 -16.18
CA GLU A 565 50.31 -12.57 -17.41
C GLU A 565 49.37 -11.39 -17.72
N GLY A 566 50.01 -10.23 -17.91
CA GLY A 566 49.39 -8.94 -17.71
C GLY A 566 48.95 -8.26 -19.00
N GLU A 567 47.90 -7.45 -18.85
CA GLU A 567 47.68 -6.24 -19.61
C GLU A 567 47.27 -5.14 -18.61
N GLU A 568 48.01 -4.05 -18.66
CA GLU A 568 47.85 -2.85 -17.86
C GLU A 568 46.52 -2.16 -18.21
N ASP A 569 45.63 -2.03 -17.22
CA ASP A 569 44.61 -0.98 -17.18
C ASP A 569 44.54 -0.45 -15.73
N ASP A 570 45.53 0.37 -15.37
CA ASP A 570 45.48 1.22 -14.17
C ASP A 570 44.76 2.54 -14.51
N GLU A 571 43.44 2.57 -14.28
CA GLU A 571 42.78 3.81 -13.85
C GLU A 571 43.06 4.00 -12.35
N SER A 572 43.88 5.00 -12.07
CA SER A 572 44.31 5.44 -10.74
C SER A 572 43.14 5.87 -9.84
N ASP A 573 43.02 5.18 -8.70
CA ASP A 573 42.54 5.73 -7.44
C ASP A 573 43.75 6.33 -6.69
N ASP A 574 43.59 7.55 -6.15
CA ASP A 574 44.59 8.21 -5.30
C ASP A 574 44.10 8.19 -3.85
N GLY A 575 44.85 7.52 -2.99
CA GLY A 575 44.53 7.37 -1.57
C GLY A 575 45.65 6.70 -0.78
N GLY A 576 46.85 7.27 -0.83
CA GLY A 576 48.04 6.75 -0.15
C GLY A 576 47.89 6.55 1.36
N ARG A 577 48.41 5.42 1.85
CA ARG A 577 48.92 5.28 3.22
C ARG A 577 50.32 4.66 3.19
N THR A 578 51.24 5.40 3.78
CA THR A 578 52.66 5.12 3.94
C THR A 578 52.91 3.93 4.87
N ASN A 579 53.71 2.99 4.36
CA ASN A 579 54.67 2.09 4.99
C ASN A 579 54.62 1.81 6.50
N GLY A 580 54.50 0.51 6.80
CA GLY A 580 55.64 -0.22 7.37
C GLY A 580 55.39 -0.90 8.71
N GLN A 581 55.19 -2.22 8.70
CA GLN A 581 56.20 -3.19 9.14
C GLN A 581 55.65 -4.63 9.11
N LYS A 582 56.54 -5.52 8.65
CA LYS A 582 56.43 -6.98 8.61
C LYS A 582 55.98 -7.57 9.95
N GLN A 583 55.14 -8.59 9.88
CA GLN A 583 55.15 -9.65 10.89
C GLN A 583 55.15 -11.02 10.22
N SER A 584 56.23 -11.76 10.50
CA SER A 584 56.29 -13.21 10.45
C SER A 584 56.20 -13.73 11.88
N ASN A 585 55.45 -14.82 12.04
CA ASN A 585 55.61 -15.90 13.02
C ASN A 585 55.36 -15.63 14.51
N GLY A 586 54.58 -16.54 15.11
CA GLY A 586 54.86 -17.10 16.42
C GLY A 586 53.70 -17.08 17.41
N MET A 587 53.03 -18.24 17.55
CA MET A 587 52.47 -18.75 18.81
C MET A 587 53.55 -18.63 19.93
N GLU A 588 53.28 -18.50 21.23
CA GLU A 588 52.34 -19.22 22.09
C GLU A 588 52.47 -18.65 23.53
N GLU A 589 51.66 -19.21 24.44
CA GLU A 589 51.75 -19.18 25.91
C GLU A 589 51.32 -17.90 26.67
N ASP A 590 50.82 -17.96 27.89
CA ASP A 590 49.97 -18.88 28.66
C ASP A 590 49.72 -18.15 30.01
N THR A 591 48.75 -18.62 30.78
CA THR A 591 48.62 -18.43 32.25
C THR A 591 48.03 -17.12 32.87
N SER A 592 46.76 -17.25 33.26
CA SER A 592 46.23 -17.16 34.64
C SER A 592 46.55 -15.95 35.58
N LYS A 593 45.47 -15.29 36.04
CA LYS A 593 45.03 -15.05 37.46
C LYS A 593 44.28 -13.71 37.57
N MET A 594 42.95 -13.73 37.55
CA MET A 594 42.06 -13.74 38.73
C MET A 594 42.29 -12.66 39.82
N LYS A 595 41.21 -11.87 39.97
CA LYS A 595 40.61 -11.28 41.19
C LYS A 595 41.15 -9.95 41.74
N ALA A 596 40.28 -8.93 41.60
CA ALA A 596 39.66 -8.08 42.65
C ALA A 596 39.29 -6.74 41.98
N LYS A 597 38.15 -6.06 42.16
CA LYS A 597 37.00 -6.07 43.07
C LYS A 597 35.97 -5.18 42.35
N GLN A 598 34.73 -5.65 42.17
CA GLN A 598 33.55 -5.21 42.92
C GLN A 598 32.74 -4.08 42.23
N GLU A 599 31.54 -4.45 41.80
CA GLU A 599 30.44 -3.62 41.30
C GLU A 599 29.74 -2.82 42.43
N LEU A 600 28.78 -1.97 42.00
CA LEU A 600 27.70 -1.24 42.70
C LEU A 600 28.10 0.13 43.27
N GLY A 601 27.41 1.24 43.01
CA GLY A 601 26.19 1.64 42.27
C GLY A 601 26.35 3.15 41.96
N ASP A 602 25.56 3.86 41.16
CA ASP A 602 24.11 3.88 41.07
C ASP A 602 23.70 4.63 39.79
N SER A 603 22.48 4.37 39.36
CA SER A 603 21.82 4.85 38.15
C SER A 603 21.19 6.24 38.30
N SER A 604 21.12 7.02 37.22
CA SER A 604 19.83 7.48 36.63
C SER A 604 19.98 8.47 35.46
N ASN A 605 19.50 8.05 34.28
CA ASN A 605 18.78 8.75 33.22
C ASN A 605 19.09 10.21 32.81
N SER A 606 19.37 10.39 31.50
CA SER A 606 18.61 11.34 30.68
C SER A 606 18.55 10.91 29.21
N SER A 607 17.31 10.76 28.71
CA SER A 607 16.93 10.55 27.31
C SER A 607 17.12 11.79 26.44
N GLY A 608 17.20 11.54 25.13
CA GLY A 608 17.55 12.45 24.04
C GLY A 608 16.73 13.73 23.85
N ASP A 609 17.24 14.58 22.94
CA ASP A 609 16.53 15.70 22.34
C ASP A 609 16.90 15.81 20.86
N GLU A 610 15.88 15.71 20.00
CA GLU A 610 15.88 16.07 18.59
C GLU A 610 15.51 17.55 18.44
N SER A 611 16.02 18.18 17.39
CA SER A 611 15.89 19.62 17.12
C SER A 611 15.04 19.91 15.88
N GLU A 612 14.01 20.74 16.04
CA GLU A 612 13.43 21.66 15.04
C GLU A 612 12.74 22.80 15.82
N ALA A 613 12.35 23.94 15.26
CA ALA A 613 13.01 24.95 14.43
C ALA A 613 12.27 26.26 14.75
N ASN A 614 12.94 27.41 14.63
CA ASN A 614 12.42 28.75 14.88
C ASN A 614 11.64 29.31 13.69
N GLU A 615 10.45 29.86 13.93
CA GLU A 615 9.84 30.93 13.12
C GLU A 615 9.85 32.26 13.92
N GLU A 616 10.28 33.34 13.28
CA GLU A 616 10.10 34.73 13.77
C GLU A 616 9.20 35.51 12.81
N LEU A 617 8.17 36.12 13.41
CA LEU A 617 7.24 37.11 12.85
C LEU A 617 7.82 38.53 12.89
N MET A 618 7.31 39.40 12.01
CA MET A 618 7.36 40.87 12.13
C MET A 618 5.94 41.47 12.04
N ASP A 619 5.74 42.47 12.89
CA ASP A 619 4.54 43.24 13.33
C ASP A 619 4.20 44.39 12.34
N ALA A 620 2.95 44.58 11.87
CA ALA A 620 1.84 45.44 12.37
C ALA A 620 1.96 46.98 12.20
N GLY A 621 0.87 47.59 11.68
CA GLY A 621 0.60 49.03 11.64
C GLY A 621 -0.78 49.33 11.02
N GLU A 622 -1.69 49.90 11.81
CA GLU A 622 -3.12 50.19 11.55
C GLU A 622 -3.40 51.31 10.53
N THR A 623 -4.56 51.27 9.86
CA THR A 623 -5.61 52.34 9.89
C THR A 623 -6.85 51.95 9.08
N VAL A 624 -8.01 52.41 9.56
CA VAL A 624 -9.38 52.19 9.06
C VAL A 624 -9.80 53.35 8.16
N THR A 625 -10.43 53.09 6.99
CA THR A 625 -11.60 53.85 6.46
C THR A 625 -12.19 53.26 5.15
N LYS A 626 -13.52 53.00 5.22
CA LYS A 626 -14.65 53.18 4.25
C LYS A 626 -14.50 53.00 2.72
N GLY A 627 -15.50 52.27 2.17
CA GLY A 627 -16.24 52.48 0.88
C GLY A 627 -15.44 52.28 -0.41
N GLU A 628 -15.92 51.87 -1.58
CA GLU A 628 -17.24 51.59 -2.19
C GLU A 628 -16.96 50.83 -3.53
N GLN A 629 -17.97 50.09 -4.02
CA GLN A 629 -18.40 49.85 -5.43
C GLN A 629 -17.38 50.00 -6.60
N SER A 630 -17.06 48.94 -7.38
CA SER A 630 -17.74 48.43 -8.61
C SER A 630 -17.61 49.29 -9.88
N GLU A 631 -17.05 48.72 -10.95
CA GLU A 631 -17.36 48.82 -12.42
C GLU A 631 -16.17 48.20 -13.21
N SER A 632 -16.32 47.12 -14.01
CA SER A 632 -16.69 47.05 -15.46
C SER A 632 -16.02 48.14 -16.32
N ASP A 633 -15.34 47.88 -17.43
CA ASP A 633 -15.75 47.10 -18.62
C ASP A 633 -14.51 46.79 -19.51
N SER A 634 -14.35 45.57 -20.04
CA SER A 634 -14.66 45.11 -21.42
C SER A 634 -13.78 45.70 -22.54
N SER A 635 -12.92 44.87 -23.15
CA SER A 635 -13.00 44.39 -24.56
C SER A 635 -12.18 45.29 -25.51
N GLU A 636 -11.39 44.81 -26.49
CA GLU A 636 -11.61 43.75 -27.47
C GLU A 636 -10.29 43.16 -28.03
N ASN A 637 -10.36 41.88 -28.41
CA ASN A 637 -9.85 41.24 -29.66
C ASN A 637 -8.42 41.51 -30.14
N SER A 638 -7.57 40.49 -30.30
CA SER A 638 -7.52 39.41 -31.32
C SER A 638 -6.15 39.60 -31.99
N GLU A 639 -5.34 38.62 -32.41
CA GLU A 639 -5.58 37.34 -33.03
C GLU A 639 -4.37 36.43 -32.75
N ASN A 640 -4.57 35.14 -33.02
CA ASN A 640 -3.60 34.13 -33.43
C ASN A 640 -2.11 34.51 -33.40
N ASP A 641 -1.28 33.64 -32.80
CA ASP A 641 -0.27 33.05 -33.67
C ASP A 641 0.12 31.62 -33.28
N SER A 642 0.26 30.83 -34.32
CA SER A 642 0.49 29.40 -34.33
C SER A 642 1.60 29.16 -35.32
N LEU A 643 2.84 28.95 -34.87
CA LEU A 643 3.94 28.63 -35.77
C LEU A 643 4.90 27.62 -35.13
N GLY A 644 4.76 26.36 -35.56
CA GLY A 644 5.53 25.83 -36.70
C GLY A 644 7.04 26.01 -36.68
N GLU A 645 7.75 24.87 -36.71
CA GLU A 645 9.13 24.75 -37.20
C GLU A 645 9.27 25.28 -38.63
N HIS A 646 10.23 26.18 -38.85
CA HIS A 646 11.26 26.17 -39.90
C HIS A 646 12.16 27.40 -39.65
N GLY A 647 13.48 27.27 -39.58
CA GLY A 647 14.35 27.25 -40.76
C GLY A 647 14.87 28.67 -41.04
N GLY A 648 16.13 28.96 -40.66
CA GLY A 648 16.79 30.23 -40.95
C GLY A 648 18.16 30.31 -40.29
N GLN A 649 19.19 29.79 -40.97
CA GLN A 649 20.22 30.57 -41.68
C GLN A 649 21.26 31.27 -40.79
N LYS A 650 22.50 30.82 -40.96
CA LYS A 650 23.74 31.44 -40.52
C LYS A 650 23.83 32.89 -41.04
N PRO A 651 24.39 33.84 -40.29
CA PRO A 651 25.18 34.92 -40.87
C PRO A 651 26.65 34.46 -40.97
N GLY A 652 27.21 34.61 -42.17
CA GLY A 652 28.62 34.33 -42.47
C GLY A 652 29.57 35.32 -41.79
N ARG A 653 30.56 34.74 -41.11
CA ARG A 653 32.01 35.01 -41.20
C ARG A 653 32.44 36.44 -41.59
N ASN A 654 33.07 37.15 -40.64
CA ASN A 654 34.37 37.80 -40.87
C ASN A 654 35.15 38.03 -39.55
N GLY A 655 36.38 37.49 -39.51
CA GLY A 655 37.56 38.00 -38.79
C GLY A 655 37.64 37.88 -37.27
N GLY A 656 38.40 36.90 -36.76
CA GLY A 656 39.03 36.97 -35.44
C GLY A 656 38.96 35.70 -34.60
N GLU A 657 39.86 34.75 -34.87
CA GLU A 657 40.10 33.58 -34.02
C GLU A 657 40.77 33.95 -32.69
N ALA A 658 40.61 33.03 -31.72
CA ALA A 658 41.31 32.86 -30.45
C ALA A 658 40.58 33.30 -29.15
N THR A 659 40.45 32.34 -28.22
CA THR A 659 40.01 32.39 -26.81
C THR A 659 38.56 31.96 -26.43
N GLY A 660 38.04 30.89 -27.04
CA GLY A 660 36.73 30.29 -26.65
C GLY A 660 36.75 29.10 -25.67
N SER A 661 37.86 28.35 -25.56
CA SER A 661 37.87 27.01 -24.91
C SER A 661 37.80 27.03 -23.36
N GLY A 662 38.27 28.10 -22.72
CA GLY A 662 38.40 28.15 -21.25
C GLY A 662 37.09 28.38 -20.47
N LYS A 663 36.07 28.99 -21.08
CA LYS A 663 34.79 29.29 -20.39
C LYS A 663 33.86 28.07 -20.31
N GLY A 664 33.89 27.20 -21.32
CA GLY A 664 33.14 25.94 -21.33
C GLY A 664 33.60 24.99 -20.23
N ARG A 665 34.90 24.67 -20.19
CA ARG A 665 35.50 23.77 -19.18
C ARG A 665 35.33 24.28 -17.75
N LYS A 666 35.37 25.61 -17.51
CA LYS A 666 35.11 26.20 -16.19
C LYS A 666 33.64 26.10 -15.77
N LYS A 667 32.70 26.34 -16.68
CA LYS A 667 31.26 26.19 -16.42
C LYS A 667 30.90 24.72 -16.16
N GLU A 668 31.56 23.80 -16.85
CA GLU A 668 31.40 22.36 -16.69
C GLU A 668 32.00 21.86 -15.36
N ARG A 669 33.19 22.33 -14.97
CA ARG A 669 33.75 22.03 -13.64
C ARG A 669 32.91 22.60 -12.49
N LEU A 670 32.38 23.82 -12.62
CA LEU A 670 31.45 24.40 -11.64
C LEU A 670 30.14 23.62 -11.58
N ARG A 671 29.67 23.10 -12.72
CA ARG A 671 28.51 22.20 -12.76
C ARG A 671 28.82 20.88 -12.08
N LYS A 672 29.99 20.26 -12.33
CA LYS A 672 30.43 19.04 -11.64
C LYS A 672 30.60 19.21 -10.13
N LEU A 673 31.17 20.33 -9.67
CA LEU A 673 31.30 20.65 -8.24
C LEU A 673 29.94 20.92 -7.58
N PHE A 674 29.03 21.59 -8.29
CA PHE A 674 27.67 21.84 -7.80
C PHE A 674 26.83 20.57 -7.79
N ASP A 675 26.95 19.73 -8.82
CA ASP A 675 26.31 18.42 -8.90
C ASP A 675 26.86 17.51 -7.79
N ALA A 676 28.16 17.56 -7.45
CA ALA A 676 28.75 16.81 -6.33
C ALA A 676 28.21 17.23 -4.95
N GLU A 677 28.05 18.54 -4.66
CA GLU A 677 27.38 19.01 -3.43
C GLU A 677 25.89 18.63 -3.41
N PHE A 678 25.25 18.61 -4.57
CA PHE A 678 23.84 18.24 -4.72
C PHE A 678 23.60 16.74 -4.55
N ASP A 679 24.55 15.91 -5.01
CA ASP A 679 24.51 14.47 -4.91
C ASP A 679 24.67 14.00 -3.45
N GLN A 680 25.49 14.68 -2.62
CA GLN A 680 25.60 14.40 -1.18
C GLN A 680 24.24 14.46 -0.45
N THR A 681 23.33 15.38 -0.84
CA THR A 681 21.99 15.49 -0.22
C THR A 681 20.98 14.44 -0.70
N ASN A 682 21.27 13.76 -1.81
CA ASN A 682 20.44 12.73 -2.43
C ASN A 682 21.05 11.33 -2.32
N GLU A 683 22.25 11.22 -1.80
CA GLU A 683 23.08 10.01 -1.75
C GLU A 683 22.33 8.84 -1.12
N GLN A 684 21.71 9.03 0.04
CA GLN A 684 20.95 7.96 0.72
C GLN A 684 19.78 7.42 -0.12
N TYR A 685 19.03 8.30 -0.79
CA TYR A 685 17.90 7.88 -1.62
C TYR A 685 18.38 7.16 -2.89
N ASN A 686 19.43 7.67 -3.53
CA ASN A 686 20.02 7.04 -4.70
C ASN A 686 20.65 5.69 -4.34
N ALA A 687 21.35 5.58 -3.22
CA ALA A 687 21.95 4.34 -2.72
C ALA A 687 20.87 3.26 -2.49
N LEU A 688 19.78 3.58 -1.79
CA LEU A 688 18.66 2.64 -1.59
C LEU A 688 18.03 2.21 -2.92
N LYS A 689 17.91 3.13 -3.88
CA LYS A 689 17.37 2.81 -5.21
C LYS A 689 18.32 1.90 -5.99
N GLU A 690 19.62 2.19 -5.95
CA GLU A 690 20.65 1.37 -6.61
C GLU A 690 20.74 -0.02 -6.00
N GLU A 691 20.61 -0.16 -4.69
CA GLU A 691 20.57 -1.46 -4.01
C GLU A 691 19.38 -2.30 -4.49
N VAL A 692 18.18 -1.70 -4.58
CA VAL A 692 16.99 -2.35 -5.14
C VAL A 692 17.19 -2.75 -6.60
N ASP A 693 17.78 -1.87 -7.42
CA ASP A 693 18.05 -2.15 -8.83
C ASP A 693 19.12 -3.24 -9.00
N LYS A 694 20.15 -3.26 -8.15
CA LYS A 694 21.20 -4.31 -8.10
C LYS A 694 20.58 -5.67 -7.76
N GLN A 695 19.72 -5.74 -6.75
CA GLN A 695 19.03 -6.98 -6.39
C GLN A 695 18.15 -7.49 -7.54
N SER A 696 17.40 -6.60 -8.21
CA SER A 696 16.56 -6.96 -9.35
C SER A 696 17.38 -7.52 -10.52
N LYS A 697 18.52 -6.91 -10.83
CA LYS A 697 19.44 -7.40 -11.87
C LYS A 697 20.04 -8.75 -11.49
N LEU A 698 20.45 -8.92 -10.24
CA LEU A 698 21.01 -10.17 -9.73
C LEU A 698 20.00 -11.32 -9.86
N ASN A 699 18.75 -11.08 -9.45
CA ASN A 699 17.68 -12.07 -9.59
C ASN A 699 17.49 -12.50 -11.04
N LYS A 700 17.54 -11.58 -12.01
CA LYS A 700 17.42 -11.91 -13.44
C LYS A 700 18.60 -12.75 -13.92
N SER A 701 19.83 -12.32 -13.62
CA SER A 701 21.04 -13.02 -14.07
C SER A 701 21.16 -14.45 -13.55
N VAL A 702 20.56 -14.76 -12.39
CA VAL A 702 20.56 -16.13 -11.83
C VAL A 702 19.68 -17.08 -12.65
N PHE A 703 18.63 -16.58 -13.30
CA PHE A 703 17.73 -17.38 -14.13
C PHE A 703 18.04 -17.31 -15.63
N ASP A 704 18.97 -16.45 -16.04
CA ASP A 704 19.40 -16.32 -17.43
C ASP A 704 20.28 -17.53 -17.79
N GLY A 705 19.72 -18.49 -18.54
CA GLY A 705 20.40 -19.71 -18.98
C GLY A 705 19.76 -21.02 -18.53
N LEU A 706 18.67 -20.97 -17.75
CA LEU A 706 17.84 -22.14 -17.43
C LEU A 706 16.72 -22.31 -18.46
N ASP A 707 16.37 -23.57 -18.74
CA ASP A 707 15.21 -23.91 -19.58
C ASP A 707 13.91 -23.43 -18.94
N GLU A 708 12.90 -23.10 -19.75
CA GLU A 708 11.66 -22.47 -19.26
C GLU A 708 10.89 -23.37 -18.27
N GLU A 709 10.93 -24.69 -18.43
CA GLU A 709 10.29 -25.65 -17.52
C GLU A 709 10.98 -25.72 -16.16
N GLU A 710 12.31 -25.78 -16.14
CA GLU A 710 13.10 -25.79 -14.90
C GLU A 710 12.95 -24.46 -14.15
N ARG A 711 12.98 -23.36 -14.91
CA ARG A 711 12.72 -22.02 -14.39
C ARG A 711 11.33 -21.91 -13.78
N GLN A 712 10.30 -22.48 -14.41
CA GLN A 712 8.93 -22.49 -13.90
C GLN A 712 8.81 -23.25 -12.58
N LYS A 713 9.50 -24.38 -12.41
CA LYS A 713 9.48 -25.15 -11.16
C LYS A 713 10.10 -24.37 -9.99
N LEU A 714 11.15 -23.58 -10.25
CA LEU A 714 11.85 -22.79 -9.24
C LEU A 714 11.17 -21.44 -8.93
N GLU A 715 10.91 -20.64 -9.96
CA GLU A 715 10.39 -19.27 -9.87
C GLU A 715 8.86 -19.25 -9.78
N GLY A 716 8.19 -20.20 -10.42
CA GLY A 716 6.75 -20.18 -10.71
C GLY A 716 6.43 -19.53 -12.06
N PHE A 717 5.14 -19.29 -12.31
CA PHE A 717 4.68 -18.64 -13.55
C PHE A 717 4.90 -17.14 -13.47
N ARG A 718 5.80 -16.63 -14.31
CA ARG A 718 6.12 -15.19 -14.39
C ARG A 718 4.92 -14.35 -14.83
N PRO A 719 4.78 -13.10 -14.32
CA PRO A 719 3.81 -12.17 -14.85
C PRO A 719 4.04 -11.91 -16.34
N GLY A 720 2.98 -11.65 -17.10
CA GLY A 720 3.03 -11.44 -18.55
C GLY A 720 2.75 -12.68 -19.40
N LEU A 721 2.88 -13.89 -18.85
CA LEU A 721 2.47 -15.14 -19.50
C LEU A 721 0.94 -15.25 -19.56
N TYR A 722 0.44 -15.83 -20.65
CA TYR A 722 -0.95 -16.23 -20.79
C TYR A 722 -1.11 -17.66 -20.29
N VAL A 723 -1.96 -17.86 -19.28
CA VAL A 723 -2.11 -19.15 -18.58
C VAL A 723 -3.56 -19.60 -18.54
N ARG A 724 -3.75 -20.92 -18.47
CA ARG A 724 -4.98 -21.62 -18.13
C ARG A 724 -4.86 -22.12 -16.70
N VAL A 725 -5.73 -21.66 -15.81
CA VAL A 725 -5.78 -22.06 -14.40
C VAL A 725 -6.99 -22.97 -14.19
N GLU A 726 -6.73 -24.22 -13.85
CA GLU A 726 -7.76 -25.23 -13.56
C GLU A 726 -8.07 -25.25 -12.06
N VAL A 727 -9.35 -25.14 -11.73
CA VAL A 727 -9.86 -25.09 -10.36
C VAL A 727 -10.94 -26.17 -10.20
N GLU A 728 -10.80 -26.98 -9.16
CA GLU A 728 -11.74 -28.05 -8.82
C GLU A 728 -12.64 -27.63 -7.65
N GLY A 729 -13.83 -28.22 -7.56
CA GLY A 729 -14.75 -28.01 -6.45
C GLY A 729 -15.60 -26.75 -6.54
N VAL A 730 -15.78 -26.17 -7.74
CA VAL A 730 -16.59 -24.97 -7.91
C VAL A 730 -18.09 -25.31 -7.87
N PRO A 731 -18.94 -24.59 -7.12
CA PRO A 731 -20.39 -24.85 -7.11
C PRO A 731 -21.03 -24.71 -8.50
N ALA A 732 -21.92 -25.64 -8.88
CA ALA A 732 -22.67 -25.59 -10.15
C ALA A 732 -23.45 -24.27 -10.36
N ALA A 733 -23.97 -23.69 -9.27
CA ALA A 733 -24.69 -22.42 -9.28
C ALA A 733 -23.90 -21.28 -9.94
N PHE A 734 -22.57 -21.30 -9.86
CA PHE A 734 -21.72 -20.33 -10.53
C PHE A 734 -21.82 -20.40 -12.06
N VAL A 735 -21.82 -21.60 -12.63
CA VAL A 735 -21.85 -21.82 -14.09
C VAL A 735 -23.22 -21.45 -14.66
N GLU A 736 -24.28 -21.70 -13.89
CA GLU A 736 -25.65 -21.31 -14.23
C GLU A 736 -25.84 -19.79 -14.19
N CYS A 737 -25.35 -19.14 -13.12
CA CYS A 737 -25.49 -17.69 -12.91
C CYS A 737 -24.38 -16.86 -13.57
N PHE A 738 -23.50 -17.47 -14.36
CA PHE A 738 -22.34 -16.81 -14.96
C PHE A 738 -22.78 -15.69 -15.90
N ASN A 739 -22.34 -14.47 -15.60
CA ASN A 739 -22.58 -13.30 -16.44
C ASN A 739 -21.23 -12.70 -16.91
N PRO A 740 -20.99 -12.55 -18.24
CA PRO A 740 -19.73 -12.06 -18.79
C PRO A 740 -19.52 -10.54 -18.64
N THR A 741 -20.52 -9.78 -18.18
CA THR A 741 -20.37 -8.35 -17.91
C THR A 741 -19.60 -8.04 -16.62
N PHE A 742 -19.54 -9.00 -15.69
CA PHE A 742 -18.79 -8.84 -14.46
C PHE A 742 -17.31 -9.21 -14.66
N PRO A 743 -16.37 -8.45 -14.08
CA PRO A 743 -14.97 -8.84 -14.09
C PRO A 743 -14.72 -9.98 -13.11
N TYR A 744 -14.07 -11.06 -13.57
CA TYR A 744 -13.62 -12.16 -12.72
C TYR A 744 -12.12 -12.09 -12.49
N VAL A 745 -11.73 -12.20 -11.22
CA VAL A 745 -10.33 -12.06 -10.78
C VAL A 745 -9.96 -13.30 -9.98
N VAL A 746 -8.82 -13.91 -10.29
CA VAL A 746 -8.21 -14.96 -9.47
C VAL A 746 -7.10 -14.32 -8.66
N GLY A 747 -7.29 -14.16 -7.35
CA GLY A 747 -6.26 -13.62 -6.45
C GLY A 747 -5.51 -14.74 -5.74
N GLY A 748 -4.20 -14.79 -5.85
CA GLY A 748 -3.39 -15.73 -5.07
C GLY A 748 -3.30 -15.30 -3.60
N LEU A 749 -3.57 -16.24 -2.70
CA LEU A 749 -3.50 -16.04 -1.26
C LEU A 749 -2.11 -16.40 -0.74
N LEU A 750 -1.56 -15.56 0.14
CA LEU A 750 -0.32 -15.89 0.83
C LEU A 750 -0.58 -16.96 1.92
N PRO A 751 0.42 -17.77 2.29
CA PRO A 751 0.26 -18.80 3.33
C PRO A 751 -0.24 -18.23 4.67
N GLY A 752 0.17 -17.00 5.02
CA GLY A 752 -0.30 -16.33 6.23
C GLY A 752 -1.77 -15.90 6.20
N GLU A 753 -2.35 -15.72 5.01
CA GLU A 753 -3.71 -15.22 4.80
C GLU A 753 -4.77 -16.32 4.80
N GLN A 754 -4.36 -17.59 4.84
CA GLN A 754 -5.26 -18.74 4.92
C GLN A 754 -5.79 -18.97 6.35
N ASN A 755 -5.13 -18.39 7.35
CA ASN A 755 -5.50 -18.54 8.75
C ASN A 755 -6.57 -17.52 9.17
N ASP A 756 -7.46 -17.92 10.06
CA ASP A 756 -8.42 -17.03 10.71
C ASP A 756 -7.99 -16.62 12.11
N GLY A 757 -8.33 -15.40 12.51
CA GLY A 757 -8.09 -14.93 13.87
C GLY A 757 -8.74 -13.58 14.16
N TYR A 758 -8.29 -12.93 15.23
CA TYR A 758 -8.73 -11.59 15.55
C TYR A 758 -7.84 -10.56 14.85
N VAL A 759 -8.47 -9.73 14.03
CA VAL A 759 -7.78 -8.64 13.32
C VAL A 759 -7.99 -7.35 14.09
N GLN A 760 -6.90 -6.77 14.58
CA GLN A 760 -6.90 -5.44 15.16
C GLN A 760 -6.78 -4.40 14.07
N VAL A 761 -7.69 -3.43 14.06
CA VAL A 761 -7.79 -2.41 13.03
C VAL A 761 -7.82 -1.01 13.60
N ARG A 762 -7.34 -0.04 12.83
CA ARG A 762 -7.65 1.37 13.01
C ARG A 762 -8.82 1.71 12.10
N PHE A 763 -9.91 2.16 12.70
CA PHE A 763 -11.21 2.31 12.08
C PHE A 763 -11.67 3.77 12.13
N LYS A 764 -12.20 4.29 11.02
CA LYS A 764 -12.82 5.62 10.96
C LYS A 764 -14.12 5.57 10.16
N LYS A 765 -15.16 6.18 10.72
CA LYS A 765 -16.41 6.42 10.00
C LYS A 765 -16.13 7.32 8.79
N HIS A 766 -16.69 6.99 7.63
CA HIS A 766 -16.55 7.81 6.45
C HIS A 766 -17.23 9.18 6.62
N ARG A 767 -16.63 10.23 6.04
CA ARG A 767 -17.07 11.63 6.23
C ARG A 767 -18.47 11.90 5.68
N TRP A 768 -18.80 11.29 4.54
CA TRP A 768 -20.10 11.44 3.87
C TRP A 768 -21.16 10.44 4.32
N TYR A 769 -20.79 9.47 5.17
CA TYR A 769 -21.76 8.57 5.76
C TYR A 769 -22.50 9.31 6.88
N ASP A 770 -23.83 9.24 6.92
CA ASP A 770 -24.61 10.04 7.88
C ASP A 770 -24.63 9.40 9.28
N ARG A 771 -24.92 8.10 9.33
CA ARG A 771 -25.15 7.36 10.59
C ARG A 771 -23.84 7.05 11.34
N LEU A 772 -23.95 6.82 12.65
CA LEU A 772 -22.85 6.27 13.44
C LEU A 772 -22.90 4.76 13.41
N LEU A 773 -21.73 4.13 13.42
CA LEU A 773 -21.63 2.69 13.48
C LEU A 773 -21.62 2.23 14.94
N LYS A 774 -22.45 1.25 15.23
CA LYS A 774 -22.60 0.68 16.57
C LYS A 774 -21.74 -0.57 16.68
N SER A 775 -21.14 -0.77 17.84
CA SER A 775 -20.36 -1.98 18.10
C SER A 775 -21.26 -3.22 18.12
N ARG A 776 -20.75 -4.32 17.56
CA ARG A 776 -21.45 -5.60 17.35
C ARG A 776 -22.63 -5.52 16.37
N ASP A 777 -22.74 -4.44 15.60
CA ASP A 777 -23.57 -4.48 14.39
C ASP A 777 -22.75 -5.11 13.25
N PRO A 778 -23.38 -5.87 12.34
CA PRO A 778 -22.70 -6.48 11.22
C PRO A 778 -22.24 -5.41 10.23
N LEU A 779 -21.02 -5.60 9.72
CA LEU A 779 -20.38 -4.75 8.73
C LEU A 779 -19.74 -5.64 7.66
N ILE A 780 -19.99 -5.33 6.40
CA ILE A 780 -19.33 -6.00 5.27
C ILE A 780 -17.98 -5.31 5.07
N ILE A 781 -16.91 -6.08 5.20
CA ILE A 781 -15.54 -5.60 5.09
C ILE A 781 -14.95 -6.15 3.79
N SER A 782 -14.41 -5.25 2.97
CA SER A 782 -13.52 -5.60 1.86
C SER A 782 -12.08 -5.38 2.32
N CYS A 783 -11.35 -6.47 2.53
CA CYS A 783 -9.94 -6.45 2.94
C CYS A 783 -9.15 -7.48 2.12
N GLY A 784 -8.07 -7.04 1.49
CA GLY A 784 -7.35 -7.85 0.50
C GLY A 784 -8.28 -8.30 -0.63
N TRP A 785 -8.22 -9.57 -1.03
CA TRP A 785 -9.13 -10.14 -2.04
C TRP A 785 -10.53 -10.39 -1.50
N ARG A 786 -10.66 -10.68 -0.20
CA ARG A 786 -11.89 -11.17 0.40
C ARG A 786 -12.89 -10.05 0.70
N ARG A 787 -14.16 -10.40 0.54
CA ARG A 787 -15.32 -9.64 1.03
C ARG A 787 -16.06 -10.53 2.00
N PHE A 788 -16.24 -10.06 3.23
CA PHE A 788 -16.93 -10.85 4.24
C PHE A 788 -17.69 -9.94 5.20
N GLN A 789 -18.76 -10.47 5.75
CA GLN A 789 -19.52 -9.82 6.80
C GLN A 789 -19.02 -10.28 8.17
N THR A 790 -18.74 -9.33 9.05
CA THR A 790 -18.28 -9.59 10.43
C THR A 790 -18.90 -8.60 11.41
N MET A 791 -18.76 -8.86 12.71
CA MET A 791 -19.18 -7.97 13.78
C MET A 791 -17.99 -7.27 14.42
N VAL A 792 -17.93 -5.95 14.27
CA VAL A 792 -16.80 -5.15 14.79
C VAL A 792 -17.04 -4.68 16.23
N VAL A 793 -16.04 -4.90 17.08
CA VAL A 793 -16.00 -4.34 18.43
C VAL A 793 -15.09 -3.11 18.44
N TYR A 794 -15.68 -1.93 18.68
CA TYR A 794 -14.93 -0.67 18.72
C TYR A 794 -14.31 -0.43 20.09
N SER A 795 -13.10 0.10 20.09
CA SER A 795 -12.36 0.46 21.29
C SER A 795 -11.50 1.71 21.09
N VAL A 796 -11.05 2.32 22.17
CA VAL A 796 -10.10 3.44 22.17
C VAL A 796 -9.00 3.11 23.16
N LEU A 797 -7.77 3.42 22.78
CA LEU A 797 -6.62 3.30 23.66
C LEU A 797 -6.66 4.42 24.72
N ASP A 798 -6.86 4.05 25.99
CA ASP A 798 -6.72 4.98 27.11
C ASP A 798 -5.23 5.31 27.35
N HIS A 799 -4.93 6.37 28.12
CA HIS A 799 -3.55 6.75 28.51
C HIS A 799 -2.74 5.63 29.18
N ASN A 800 -3.42 4.64 29.79
CA ASN A 800 -2.79 3.48 30.42
C ASN A 800 -2.60 2.31 29.44
N HIS A 801 -2.54 2.58 28.13
CA HIS A 801 -2.42 1.58 27.04
C HIS A 801 -3.49 0.49 27.01
N ARG A 802 -4.64 0.74 27.64
CA ARG A 802 -5.73 -0.22 27.72
C ARG A 802 -6.77 0.05 26.65
N LEU A 803 -7.20 -1.00 25.94
CA LEU A 803 -8.25 -0.91 24.93
C LEU A 803 -9.63 -0.88 25.59
N ARG A 804 -10.19 0.33 25.71
CA ARG A 804 -11.51 0.55 26.30
C ARG A 804 -12.60 0.49 25.25
N PHE A 805 -13.59 -0.37 25.46
CA PHE A 805 -14.78 -0.56 24.64
C PHE A 805 -15.58 0.74 24.43
N PHE A 806 -16.01 0.96 23.19
CA PHE A 806 -16.90 2.04 22.76
C PHE A 806 -18.19 1.45 22.16
N LYS A 807 -19.33 2.01 22.57
CA LYS A 807 -20.64 1.58 22.03
C LYS A 807 -20.85 2.00 20.58
N TYR A 808 -20.34 3.19 20.22
CA TYR A 808 -20.44 3.77 18.89
C TYR A 808 -19.08 4.32 18.47
N THR A 809 -18.87 4.38 17.16
CA THR A 809 -17.73 5.08 16.58
C THR A 809 -17.80 6.58 16.87
N PRO A 810 -16.68 7.26 17.17
CA PRO A 810 -16.64 8.71 17.17
C PRO A 810 -16.99 9.27 15.78
N LYS A 811 -17.52 10.51 15.72
CA LYS A 811 -18.01 11.11 14.47
C LYS A 811 -16.90 11.28 13.41
N GLU A 812 -15.74 11.81 13.81
CA GLU A 812 -14.67 12.20 12.87
C GLU A 812 -13.29 11.63 13.23
N ALA A 813 -13.14 11.11 14.45
CA ALA A 813 -11.87 10.58 14.94
C ALA A 813 -11.68 9.11 14.53
N PHE A 814 -10.42 8.67 14.53
CA PHE A 814 -10.11 7.25 14.44
C PHE A 814 -10.39 6.57 15.80
N CYS A 815 -10.85 5.33 15.74
CA CYS A 815 -10.93 4.42 16.88
C CYS A 815 -10.23 3.11 16.52
N HIS A 816 -9.95 2.28 17.52
CA HIS A 816 -9.52 0.92 17.29
C HIS A 816 -10.74 0.03 17.09
N GLY A 817 -10.60 -1.02 16.31
CA GLY A 817 -11.61 -2.06 16.13
C GLY A 817 -10.97 -3.43 16.26
N ALA A 818 -11.73 -4.41 16.70
CA ALA A 818 -11.36 -5.81 16.59
C ALA A 818 -12.55 -6.62 16.06
N PHE A 819 -12.27 -7.56 15.17
CA PHE A 819 -13.25 -8.49 14.63
C PHE A 819 -12.57 -9.82 14.29
N TRP A 820 -13.36 -10.87 14.13
CA TRP A 820 -12.89 -12.18 13.68
C TRP A 820 -12.93 -12.25 12.16
N ALA A 821 -11.79 -12.55 11.54
CA ALA A 821 -11.65 -12.60 10.08
C ALA A 821 -10.39 -13.37 9.65
N PRO A 822 -10.31 -13.73 8.36
CA PRO A 822 -9.08 -14.17 7.75
C PRO A 822 -7.98 -13.13 7.91
N PHE A 823 -6.78 -13.63 8.11
CA PHE A 823 -5.56 -12.86 8.25
C PHE A 823 -5.20 -12.14 6.95
N VAL A 824 -4.71 -10.90 7.10
CA VAL A 824 -4.27 -10.04 6.00
C VAL A 824 -3.04 -9.27 6.46
N THR A 825 -2.09 -9.03 5.56
CA THR A 825 -0.87 -8.29 5.88
C THR A 825 -1.15 -6.94 6.57
N GLN A 826 -0.30 -6.61 7.55
CA GLN A 826 -0.40 -5.34 8.30
C GLN A 826 -0.28 -4.13 7.37
N ASN A 827 -0.87 -3.00 7.78
CA ASN A 827 -0.97 -1.78 6.99
C ASN A 827 -1.80 -1.88 5.70
N THR A 828 -2.55 -2.98 5.51
CA THR A 828 -3.52 -3.08 4.41
C THR A 828 -4.76 -2.25 4.72
N GLY A 829 -5.16 -1.41 3.76
CA GLY A 829 -6.39 -0.65 3.82
C GLY A 829 -7.62 -1.53 3.59
N PHE A 830 -8.71 -1.25 4.31
CA PHE A 830 -9.99 -1.93 4.12
C PHE A 830 -11.16 -0.96 4.13
N LEU A 831 -12.23 -1.38 3.47
CA LEU A 831 -13.49 -0.66 3.32
C LEU A 831 -14.58 -1.33 4.15
N GLY A 832 -15.41 -0.55 4.82
CA GLY A 832 -16.61 -1.03 5.52
C GLY A 832 -17.90 -0.55 4.84
N LEU A 833 -18.73 -1.49 4.42
CA LEU A 833 -20.08 -1.27 3.89
C LEU A 833 -21.12 -1.78 4.89
N GLN A 834 -22.25 -1.10 5.00
CA GLN A 834 -23.36 -1.58 5.85
C GLN A 834 -24.39 -2.41 5.07
N SER A 835 -24.64 -2.05 3.81
CA SER A 835 -25.60 -2.69 2.90
C SER A 835 -25.04 -2.60 1.50
N VAL A 836 -25.38 -3.58 0.66
CA VAL A 836 -25.00 -3.62 -0.76
C VAL A 836 -26.14 -3.10 -1.64
N ASP A 837 -27.39 -3.12 -1.15
CA ASP A 837 -28.61 -2.65 -1.80
C ASP A 837 -28.44 -1.32 -2.58
N GLU A 838 -28.77 -1.35 -3.87
CA GLU A 838 -28.70 -0.20 -4.79
C GLU A 838 -29.83 0.83 -4.60
N GLU A 839 -30.96 0.44 -4.01
CA GLU A 839 -32.15 1.31 -3.87
C GLU A 839 -31.91 2.54 -2.97
N ARG A 840 -30.87 2.51 -2.13
CA ARG A 840 -30.62 3.60 -1.18
C ARG A 840 -29.88 4.75 -1.85
N LYS A 841 -30.54 5.91 -1.93
CA LYS A 841 -29.96 7.20 -2.37
C LYS A 841 -28.84 7.76 -1.46
N THR A 842 -28.37 7.01 -0.48
CA THR A 842 -27.37 7.46 0.51
C THR A 842 -26.01 6.85 0.21
N PHE A 843 -24.94 7.59 0.50
CA PHE A 843 -23.56 7.10 0.38
C PHE A 843 -23.39 5.74 1.10
N ARG A 844 -23.03 4.69 0.35
CA ARG A 844 -23.03 3.29 0.80
C ARG A 844 -21.83 2.95 1.69
N ILE A 845 -20.69 3.58 1.43
CA ILE A 845 -19.45 3.35 2.19
C ILE A 845 -19.61 3.95 3.59
N ALA A 846 -19.61 3.08 4.60
CA ALA A 846 -19.83 3.47 5.98
C ALA A 846 -18.54 3.84 6.71
N ALA A 847 -17.44 3.16 6.39
CA ALA A 847 -16.17 3.35 7.07
C ALA A 847 -14.96 2.99 6.20
N THR A 848 -13.82 3.52 6.60
CA THR A 848 -12.51 3.20 6.07
C THR A 848 -11.55 2.90 7.21
N GLY A 849 -10.57 2.06 6.97
CA GLY A 849 -9.61 1.68 8.00
C GLY A 849 -8.36 1.03 7.46
N VAL A 850 -7.45 0.74 8.37
CA VAL A 850 -6.18 0.06 8.10
C VAL A 850 -5.98 -1.03 9.15
N VAL A 851 -5.46 -2.18 8.73
CA VAL A 851 -5.09 -3.29 9.61
C VAL A 851 -3.83 -2.94 10.40
N LEU A 852 -3.87 -3.06 11.73
CA LEU A 852 -2.74 -2.79 12.61
C LEU A 852 -1.98 -4.08 12.96
N GLY A 853 -2.71 -5.14 13.32
CA GLY A 853 -2.13 -6.37 13.83
C GLY A 853 -3.12 -7.52 13.79
N MET A 854 -2.61 -8.74 13.96
CA MET A 854 -3.35 -9.98 13.87
C MET A 854 -2.99 -10.84 15.08
N ASP A 855 -3.99 -11.18 15.88
CA ASP A 855 -3.79 -11.92 17.13
C ASP A 855 -4.76 -13.10 17.22
N LYS A 856 -4.43 -14.08 18.05
CA LYS A 856 -5.35 -15.16 18.43
C LYS A 856 -6.28 -14.78 19.59
N GLN A 857 -6.01 -13.69 20.30
CA GLN A 857 -6.85 -13.19 21.41
C GLN A 857 -6.81 -11.66 21.48
N THR A 858 -7.89 -11.05 22.00
CA THR A 858 -7.98 -9.59 22.18
C THR A 858 -8.44 -9.21 23.58
N ASN A 859 -7.72 -8.30 24.22
CA ASN A 859 -8.02 -7.79 25.56
C ASN A 859 -8.75 -6.45 25.50
N ILE A 860 -10.03 -6.48 25.09
CA ILE A 860 -10.89 -5.30 25.10
C ILE A 860 -11.68 -5.27 26.41
N VAL A 861 -11.61 -4.16 27.14
CA VAL A 861 -12.32 -4.00 28.41
C VAL A 861 -13.46 -3.00 28.30
N LYS A 862 -14.57 -3.26 28.98
CA LYS A 862 -15.65 -2.30 29.19
C LYS A 862 -15.63 -1.84 30.63
N LYS A 863 -15.82 -0.53 30.79
CA LYS A 863 -15.96 0.08 32.10
C LYS A 863 -17.29 -0.34 32.71
N LEU A 864 -17.25 -1.00 33.85
CA LEU A 864 -18.40 -1.27 34.70
C LEU A 864 -18.30 -0.31 35.91
N LYS A 865 -19.43 0.29 36.29
CA LYS A 865 -19.52 1.07 37.52
C LYS A 865 -20.49 0.37 38.44
N LEU A 866 -19.99 -0.09 39.59
CA LEU A 866 -20.87 -0.53 40.68
C LEU A 866 -21.27 0.73 41.44
N ILE A 867 -22.57 0.90 41.67
CA ILE A 867 -23.14 2.11 42.26
C ILE A 867 -23.68 1.75 43.64
N GLY A 868 -23.37 2.57 44.65
CA GLY A 868 -23.91 2.46 46.00
C GLY A 868 -24.38 3.81 46.52
N GLN A 869 -25.20 3.76 47.55
CA GLN A 869 -25.74 4.93 48.24
C GLN A 869 -25.26 4.96 49.70
N PRO A 870 -24.94 6.14 50.25
CA PRO A 870 -24.62 6.25 51.66
C PRO A 870 -25.86 5.97 52.50
N MET A 871 -25.68 5.12 53.50
CA MET A 871 -26.67 4.81 54.53
C MET A 871 -26.49 5.75 55.72
N GLU A 872 -25.25 5.83 56.24
CA GLU A 872 -24.89 6.72 57.34
C GLU A 872 -23.59 7.44 57.02
N VAL A 873 -23.53 8.73 57.35
CA VAL A 873 -22.40 9.60 57.04
C VAL A 873 -21.79 10.20 58.31
N PHE A 874 -20.53 9.89 58.54
CA PHE A 874 -19.69 10.49 59.58
C PHE A 874 -18.73 11.52 58.96
N LYS A 875 -17.77 12.03 59.73
CA LYS A 875 -16.82 13.06 59.25
C LYS A 875 -16.03 12.61 58.01
N LYS A 876 -15.35 11.46 58.10
CA LYS A 876 -14.52 10.89 57.02
C LYS A 876 -14.86 9.44 56.71
N THR A 877 -15.91 8.91 57.31
CA THR A 877 -16.34 7.52 57.10
C THR A 877 -17.81 7.51 56.78
N ALA A 878 -18.24 6.52 56.00
CA ALA A 878 -19.65 6.31 55.74
C ALA A 878 -19.94 4.81 55.61
N PHE A 879 -21.15 4.41 55.97
CA PHE A 879 -21.70 3.11 55.64
C PHE A 879 -22.43 3.22 54.31
N ILE A 880 -22.20 2.28 53.42
CA ILE A 880 -22.70 2.30 52.04
C ILE A 880 -23.52 1.04 51.81
N LYS A 881 -24.67 1.18 51.15
CA LYS A 881 -25.57 0.08 50.79
C LYS A 881 -25.85 0.06 49.29
N GLY A 882 -26.32 -1.09 48.79
CA GLY A 882 -26.81 -1.25 47.42
C GLY A 882 -25.74 -1.33 46.32
N MET A 883 -24.45 -1.44 46.68
CA MET A 883 -23.37 -1.66 45.71
C MET A 883 -23.05 -3.14 45.49
N PHE A 884 -23.20 -3.95 46.53
CA PHE A 884 -22.96 -5.38 46.57
C PHE A 884 -24.17 -6.05 47.22
N ASN A 885 -24.36 -7.34 46.94
CA ASN A 885 -25.46 -8.12 47.50
C ASN A 885 -25.01 -8.94 48.73
N SER A 886 -23.73 -9.33 48.80
CA SER A 886 -23.20 -10.20 49.86
C SER A 886 -21.94 -9.63 50.52
N SER A 887 -21.73 -9.98 51.79
CA SER A 887 -20.50 -9.68 52.53
C SER A 887 -19.25 -10.32 51.91
N LEU A 888 -19.39 -11.46 51.21
CA LEU A 888 -18.30 -12.11 50.47
C LEU A 888 -17.83 -11.27 49.28
N GLU A 889 -18.75 -10.64 48.55
CA GLU A 889 -18.40 -9.72 47.45
C GLU A 889 -17.63 -8.52 48.02
N VAL A 890 -18.12 -7.93 49.11
CA VAL A 890 -17.42 -6.83 49.79
C VAL A 890 -16.01 -7.23 50.22
N ALA A 891 -15.83 -8.44 50.74
CA ALA A 891 -14.52 -8.96 51.13
C ALA A 891 -13.57 -9.04 49.93
N SER A 892 -14.05 -9.49 48.77
CA SER A 892 -13.27 -9.51 47.52
C SER A 892 -12.86 -8.11 47.04
N PHE A 893 -13.65 -7.07 47.35
CA PHE A 893 -13.38 -5.68 47.00
C PHE A 893 -12.84 -4.84 48.18
N GLN A 894 -12.34 -5.49 49.23
CA GLN A 894 -11.72 -4.79 50.36
C GLN A 894 -10.48 -4.01 49.90
N GLY A 895 -10.36 -2.75 50.31
CA GLY A 895 -9.28 -1.86 49.87
C GLY A 895 -9.49 -1.26 48.47
N ALA A 896 -10.59 -1.58 47.78
CA ALA A 896 -10.86 -0.99 46.48
C ALA A 896 -11.11 0.52 46.56
N ALA A 897 -10.65 1.25 45.55
CA ALA A 897 -10.83 2.69 45.43
C ALA A 897 -12.22 3.03 44.89
N ILE A 898 -12.97 3.80 45.67
CA ILE A 898 -14.29 4.33 45.33
C ILE A 898 -14.23 5.85 45.18
N ARG A 899 -15.18 6.41 44.44
CA ARG A 899 -15.33 7.86 44.30
C ARG A 899 -16.80 8.25 44.34
N THR A 900 -17.09 9.43 44.85
CA THR A 900 -18.42 10.03 44.75
C THR A 900 -18.58 10.80 43.45
N VAL A 901 -19.82 11.09 43.04
CA VAL A 901 -20.10 12.00 41.91
C VAL A 901 -19.54 13.40 42.16
N SER A 902 -19.52 13.84 43.42
CA SER A 902 -18.90 15.09 43.89
C SER A 902 -17.36 15.10 43.79
N GLY A 903 -16.73 13.97 43.45
CA GLY A 903 -15.29 13.87 43.22
C GLY A 903 -14.46 13.44 44.44
N ILE A 904 -15.09 13.24 45.61
CA ILE A 904 -14.40 12.83 46.85
C ILE A 904 -13.92 11.37 46.69
N ARG A 905 -12.64 11.12 46.93
CA ARG A 905 -12.05 9.77 46.86
C ARG A 905 -12.25 9.04 48.18
N GLY A 906 -12.38 7.72 48.09
CA GLY A 906 -12.49 6.86 49.26
C GLY A 906 -12.01 5.44 49.02
N LEU A 907 -12.01 4.65 50.10
CA LEU A 907 -11.57 3.25 50.14
C LEU A 907 -12.59 2.40 50.89
N ILE A 908 -12.87 1.20 50.38
CA ILE A 908 -13.65 0.17 51.07
C ILE A 908 -12.80 -0.39 52.21
N LYS A 909 -13.33 -0.38 53.44
CA LYS A 909 -12.61 -0.84 54.63
C LYS A 909 -13.02 -2.21 55.11
N LYS A 910 -14.28 -2.41 55.48
CA LYS A 910 -14.76 -3.68 56.05
C LYS A 910 -16.24 -3.91 55.69
N PRO A 911 -16.68 -5.16 55.47
CA PRO A 911 -18.10 -5.49 55.39
C PRO A 911 -18.81 -5.20 56.72
N LEU A 912 -20.08 -4.83 56.65
CA LEU A 912 -20.99 -4.85 57.79
C LEU A 912 -21.71 -6.21 57.85
N ARG A 913 -22.21 -6.55 59.04
CA ARG A 913 -22.99 -7.77 59.28
C ARG A 913 -24.45 -7.61 58.86
N GLU A 914 -25.03 -6.44 59.09
CA GLU A 914 -26.39 -6.09 58.71
C GLU A 914 -26.41 -4.65 58.16
N PRO A 915 -27.10 -4.35 57.05
CA PRO A 915 -27.69 -5.26 56.06
C PRO A 915 -26.61 -5.92 55.15
N ASP A 916 -26.94 -7.08 54.57
CA ASP A 916 -26.02 -7.82 53.69
C ASP A 916 -25.56 -6.98 52.48
N GLY A 917 -24.27 -7.09 52.15
CA GLY A 917 -23.63 -6.30 51.10
C GLY A 917 -23.31 -4.85 51.49
N ALA A 918 -23.70 -4.38 52.69
CA ALA A 918 -23.28 -3.09 53.20
C ALA A 918 -21.83 -3.12 53.69
N PHE A 919 -21.15 -1.98 53.59
CA PHE A 919 -19.75 -1.87 53.98
C PHE A 919 -19.39 -0.49 54.51
N ARG A 920 -18.34 -0.45 55.34
CA ARG A 920 -17.73 0.77 55.83
C ARG A 920 -16.68 1.24 54.84
N ALA A 921 -16.78 2.50 54.44
CA ALA A 921 -15.76 3.18 53.64
C ALA A 921 -15.20 4.40 54.35
N SER A 922 -13.96 4.74 54.00
CA SER A 922 -13.31 5.99 54.40
C SER A 922 -13.18 6.91 53.19
N PHE A 923 -13.41 8.21 53.39
CA PHE A 923 -13.36 9.26 52.38
C PHE A 923 -12.41 10.39 52.80
N GLU A 924 -11.95 11.18 51.84
CA GLU A 924 -11.11 12.36 52.09
C GLU A 924 -11.85 13.43 52.90
N ASP A 925 -13.12 13.66 52.57
CA ASP A 925 -14.00 14.65 53.20
C ASP A 925 -15.41 14.08 53.41
N LYS A 926 -16.25 14.81 54.13
CA LYS A 926 -17.63 14.45 54.44
C LYS A 926 -18.49 14.43 53.18
N ILE A 927 -18.98 13.26 52.82
CA ILE A 927 -19.91 13.07 51.69
C ILE A 927 -21.31 13.60 52.03
N LYS A 928 -22.15 13.86 51.02
CA LYS A 928 -23.57 14.21 51.25
C LYS A 928 -24.44 12.94 51.27
N PRO A 929 -25.54 12.90 52.04
CA PRO A 929 -26.48 11.76 52.02
C PRO A 929 -27.09 11.47 50.64
N ASN A 930 -27.20 12.49 49.78
CA ASN A 930 -27.72 12.34 48.42
C ASN A 930 -26.64 12.02 47.37
N ASP A 931 -25.38 11.86 47.80
CA ASP A 931 -24.29 11.54 46.87
C ASP A 931 -24.38 10.09 46.40
N VAL A 932 -24.14 9.89 45.10
CA VAL A 932 -23.98 8.56 44.54
C VAL A 932 -22.50 8.18 44.58
N ILE A 933 -22.20 7.02 45.15
CA ILE A 933 -20.85 6.48 45.30
C ILE A 933 -20.67 5.40 44.25
N PHE A 934 -19.54 5.40 43.55
CA PHE A 934 -19.27 4.36 42.55
C PHE A 934 -17.86 3.80 42.65
N LEU A 935 -17.76 2.50 42.39
CA LEU A 935 -16.51 1.79 42.15
C LEU A 935 -16.31 1.65 40.64
N ARG A 936 -15.11 1.94 40.13
CA ARG A 936 -14.78 1.78 38.71
C ARG A 936 -14.08 0.43 38.51
N SER A 937 -14.75 -0.52 37.89
CA SER A 937 -14.18 -1.82 37.49
C SER A 937 -14.15 -1.96 35.96
N TRP A 938 -13.47 -3.00 35.50
CA TRP A 938 -13.24 -3.28 34.09
C TRP A 938 -13.54 -4.75 33.83
N VAL A 939 -14.36 -5.02 32.81
CA VAL A 939 -14.78 -6.37 32.44
C VAL A 939 -14.36 -6.63 31.00
N ASN A 940 -13.79 -7.80 30.73
CA ASN A 940 -13.40 -8.19 29.37
C ASN A 940 -14.65 -8.37 28.49
N VAL A 941 -14.60 -7.81 27.29
CA VAL A 941 -15.65 -7.93 26.29
C VAL A 941 -15.15 -8.87 25.20
N PRO A 942 -15.73 -10.08 25.08
CA PRO A 942 -15.35 -10.98 23.99
C PRO A 942 -15.83 -10.43 22.66
N VAL A 943 -14.98 -10.63 21.65
CA VAL A 943 -15.27 -10.37 20.23
C VAL A 943 -15.93 -11.63 19.65
N PRO A 944 -17.15 -11.53 19.08
CA PRO A 944 -17.81 -12.68 18.48
C PRO A 944 -17.01 -13.27 17.31
N LYS A 945 -16.94 -14.60 17.23
CA LYS A 945 -16.33 -15.34 16.12
C LYS A 945 -17.34 -15.50 14.98
N PHE A 946 -17.67 -14.40 14.32
CA PHE A 946 -18.61 -14.38 13.19
C PHE A 946 -17.89 -13.82 11.96
N CYS A 947 -17.78 -14.63 10.92
CA CYS A 947 -17.28 -14.25 9.61
C CYS A 947 -18.03 -15.06 8.56
N VAL A 948 -18.67 -14.37 7.61
CA VAL A 948 -19.36 -15.00 6.47
C VAL A 948 -18.82 -14.36 5.21
N SER A 949 -18.22 -15.14 4.32
CA SER A 949 -17.79 -14.68 3.01
C SER A 949 -18.98 -14.29 2.15
N MET A 950 -18.83 -13.20 1.40
CA MET A 950 -19.86 -12.74 0.49
C MET A 950 -19.79 -13.54 -0.81
N THR A 951 -20.91 -14.15 -1.20
CA THR A 951 -21.04 -15.01 -2.37
C THR A 951 -22.02 -14.41 -3.39
N ASP A 952 -21.71 -13.21 -3.88
CA ASP A 952 -22.55 -12.48 -4.84
C ASP A 952 -22.61 -13.14 -6.22
N LYS A 953 -21.60 -13.91 -6.61
CA LYS A 953 -21.50 -14.54 -7.93
C LYS A 953 -22.14 -15.93 -8.01
N LEU A 954 -22.64 -16.44 -6.88
CA LEU A 954 -23.36 -17.72 -6.81
C LEU A 954 -24.89 -17.54 -6.85
N MET A 955 -25.37 -16.30 -6.72
CA MET A 955 -26.80 -15.99 -6.74
C MET A 955 -27.24 -15.58 -8.14
N PRO A 956 -28.52 -15.84 -8.51
CA PRO A 956 -29.09 -15.28 -9.72
C PRO A 956 -29.00 -13.75 -9.74
N PRO A 957 -28.83 -13.11 -10.90
CA PRO A 957 -28.64 -11.66 -11.00
C PRO A 957 -29.84 -10.83 -10.52
N GLU A 958 -31.03 -11.43 -10.41
CA GLU A 958 -32.24 -10.78 -9.89
C GLU A 958 -32.27 -10.74 -8.35
N GLU A 959 -31.55 -11.64 -7.68
CA GLU A 959 -31.55 -11.75 -6.22
C GLU A 959 -30.29 -11.11 -5.61
N ASN A 960 -30.50 -10.18 -4.69
CA ASN A 960 -29.41 -9.54 -3.96
C ASN A 960 -28.92 -10.41 -2.80
N TRP A 961 -27.59 -10.43 -2.59
CA TRP A 961 -26.99 -11.10 -1.44
C TRP A 961 -27.50 -10.51 -0.12
N LEU A 962 -28.16 -11.34 0.69
CA LEU A 962 -28.75 -10.93 1.97
C LEU A 962 -27.94 -11.46 3.15
N GLY A 963 -27.14 -10.58 3.76
CA GLY A 963 -26.40 -10.88 4.99
C GLY A 963 -27.21 -10.65 6.26
N MET A 964 -26.52 -10.78 7.40
CA MET A 964 -27.04 -10.41 8.71
C MET A 964 -27.48 -8.94 8.73
N LYS A 965 -28.73 -8.70 9.11
CA LYS A 965 -29.29 -7.35 9.19
C LYS A 965 -28.81 -6.63 10.44
N THR A 966 -28.75 -5.30 10.39
CA THR A 966 -28.42 -4.48 11.56
C THR A 966 -29.53 -4.51 12.60
N ILE A 967 -29.18 -4.30 13.87
CA ILE A 967 -30.15 -4.27 14.98
C ILE A 967 -31.24 -3.22 14.73
N GLY A 968 -30.90 -2.10 14.10
CA GLY A 968 -31.88 -1.06 13.73
C GLY A 968 -32.88 -1.53 12.68
N ARG A 969 -32.41 -2.22 11.63
CA ARG A 969 -33.28 -2.78 10.56
C ARG A 969 -34.17 -3.88 11.13
N LEU A 970 -33.62 -4.79 11.92
CA LEU A 970 -34.38 -5.85 12.59
C LEU A 970 -35.49 -5.29 13.49
N ARG A 971 -35.18 -4.27 14.30
CA ARG A 971 -36.19 -3.62 15.15
C ARG A 971 -37.29 -2.95 14.34
N HIS A 972 -36.93 -2.29 13.23
CA HIS A 972 -37.91 -1.67 12.35
C HIS A 972 -38.84 -2.71 11.70
N GLU A 973 -38.28 -3.80 11.16
CA GLU A 973 -39.04 -4.90 10.55
C GLU A 973 -39.94 -5.61 11.56
N LEU A 974 -39.50 -5.74 12.82
CA LEU A 974 -40.29 -6.31 13.92
C LEU A 974 -41.22 -5.31 14.62
N GLY A 975 -41.22 -4.02 14.23
CA GLY A 975 -42.00 -2.97 14.89
C GLY A 975 -41.58 -2.65 16.34
N LEU A 976 -40.38 -3.06 16.77
CA LEU A 976 -39.87 -2.87 18.12
C LEU A 976 -39.18 -1.51 18.30
N LYS A 977 -39.59 -0.74 19.32
CA LYS A 977 -38.93 0.52 19.67
C LYS A 977 -37.62 0.27 20.43
N PRO A 978 -36.60 1.15 20.30
CA PRO A 978 -35.39 1.05 21.10
C PRO A 978 -35.68 1.23 22.60
N GLU A 979 -35.19 0.31 23.44
CA GLU A 979 -35.24 0.46 24.89
C GLU A 979 -34.48 1.72 25.35
N GLN A 980 -35.20 2.63 26.01
CA GLN A 980 -34.64 3.83 26.63
C GLN A 980 -35.01 3.84 28.11
N LYS A 981 -34.00 3.80 28.98
CA LYS A 981 -34.21 3.97 30.42
C LYS A 981 -34.55 5.43 30.72
N SER A 982 -35.55 5.65 31.57
CA SER A 982 -36.00 6.99 31.97
C SER A 982 -34.90 7.78 32.71
N ASP A 983 -34.14 7.11 33.56
CA ASP A 983 -33.03 7.67 34.37
C ASP A 983 -31.83 8.19 33.56
N SER A 984 -31.71 7.76 32.29
CA SER A 984 -30.53 7.99 31.45
C SER A 984 -30.70 9.18 30.51
N GLY A 985 -31.90 9.75 30.43
CA GLY A 985 -32.18 10.96 29.65
C GLY A 985 -31.51 12.19 30.27
N TYR A 986 -30.82 13.01 29.46
CA TYR A 986 -30.27 14.27 29.96
C TYR A 986 -31.38 15.32 30.08
N HIS A 987 -31.63 15.80 31.31
CA HIS A 987 -32.63 16.83 31.58
C HIS A 987 -31.96 18.21 31.71
N ARG A 988 -32.22 19.12 30.76
CA ARG A 988 -31.62 20.47 30.74
C ARG A 988 -32.22 21.39 31.82
N HIS A 989 -33.50 21.22 32.15
CA HIS A 989 -34.23 22.07 33.11
C HIS A 989 -33.68 21.99 34.53
N MET A 990 -33.27 20.80 35.00
CA MET A 990 -32.73 20.62 36.35
C MET A 990 -31.43 21.38 36.62
N LYS A 991 -30.63 21.71 35.57
CA LYS A 991 -29.42 22.51 35.74
C LYS A 991 -29.74 23.97 36.09
N ASN A 992 -30.81 24.51 35.53
CA ASN A 992 -31.21 25.90 35.75
C ASN A 992 -31.89 26.06 37.13
N GLU A 993 -32.66 25.05 37.57
CA GLU A 993 -33.27 25.04 38.91
C GLU A 993 -32.22 24.86 40.03
N ALA A 994 -31.15 24.10 39.79
CA ALA A 994 -30.08 23.91 40.77
C ALA A 994 -29.23 25.17 41.02
N THR A 995 -29.13 26.07 40.03
CA THR A 995 -28.38 27.33 40.16
C THR A 995 -29.07 28.37 41.03
N GLU A 996 -30.37 28.23 41.30
CA GLU A 996 -31.13 29.20 42.11
C GLU A 996 -31.07 28.94 43.62
N LYS A 997 -30.58 27.77 44.07
CA LYS A 997 -30.36 27.54 45.49
C LYS A 997 -29.09 28.26 45.95
N LEU A 998 -29.25 29.48 46.44
CA LEU A 998 -28.21 30.24 47.13
C LEU A 998 -27.56 29.32 48.18
N PHE A 999 -26.25 29.11 48.07
CA PHE A 999 -25.47 28.49 49.13
C PHE A 999 -25.49 29.46 50.31
N VAL A 1000 -26.39 29.24 51.27
CA VAL A 1000 -26.36 29.93 52.55
C VAL A 1000 -25.30 29.23 53.40
N PRO A 1001 -24.11 29.82 53.59
CA PRO A 1001 -23.12 29.23 54.47
C PRO A 1001 -23.75 29.10 55.87
N ALA A 1002 -23.65 27.91 56.46
CA ALA A 1002 -24.06 27.76 57.85
C ALA A 1002 -23.26 28.77 58.70
N PRO A 1003 -23.91 29.54 59.59
CA PRO A 1003 -23.21 30.52 60.41
C PRO A 1003 -22.16 29.81 61.26
N LEU A 1004 -20.99 30.44 61.43
CA LEU A 1004 -19.91 29.90 62.25
C LEU A 1004 -20.35 29.82 63.72
N VAL A 1005 -20.63 28.60 64.19
CA VAL A 1005 -20.98 28.36 65.60
C VAL A 1005 -19.70 28.02 66.39
N ILE A 1006 -19.22 28.98 67.18
CA ILE A 1006 -18.08 28.75 68.08
C ILE A 1006 -18.58 27.96 69.31
N PRO A 1007 -17.95 26.83 69.67
CA PRO A 1007 -18.33 26.10 70.87
C PRO A 1007 -18.28 26.98 72.12
N LYS A 1008 -19.30 26.89 72.98
CA LYS A 1008 -19.45 27.75 74.17
C LYS A 1008 -18.25 27.71 75.13
N LYS A 1009 -17.56 26.57 75.21
CA LYS A 1009 -16.32 26.42 76.00
C LYS A 1009 -15.21 27.29 75.42
N LEU A 1010 -14.90 27.11 74.14
CA LEU A 1010 -13.90 27.90 73.42
C LEU A 1010 -14.22 29.41 73.45
N GLN A 1011 -15.50 29.79 73.29
CA GLN A 1011 -15.92 31.18 73.36
C GLN A 1011 -15.60 31.85 74.72
N ARG A 1012 -15.68 31.10 75.83
CA ARG A 1012 -15.32 31.60 77.17
C ARG A 1012 -13.82 31.80 77.32
N ASP A 1013 -13.05 30.86 76.75
CA ASP A 1013 -11.58 30.82 76.81
C ASP A 1013 -10.89 31.79 75.84
N LEU A 1014 -11.61 32.26 74.80
CA LEU A 1014 -11.08 33.25 73.86
C LEU A 1014 -10.68 34.55 74.60
N PRO A 1015 -9.55 35.19 74.23
CA PRO A 1015 -9.19 36.50 74.75
C PRO A 1015 -10.29 37.54 74.52
N TYR A 1016 -10.45 38.48 75.45
CA TYR A 1016 -11.54 39.48 75.43
C TYR A 1016 -11.73 40.18 74.07
N LYS A 1017 -10.63 40.52 73.38
CA LYS A 1017 -10.65 41.17 72.06
C LYS A 1017 -11.24 40.29 70.94
N LEU A 1018 -11.07 38.97 71.03
CA LEU A 1018 -11.53 37.99 70.05
C LEU A 1018 -12.88 37.35 70.41
N LYS A 1019 -13.43 37.65 71.60
CA LYS A 1019 -14.77 37.19 71.98
C LYS A 1019 -15.78 37.82 71.02
N PRO A 1020 -16.59 37.00 70.31
CA PRO A 1020 -17.60 37.54 69.42
C PRO A 1020 -18.62 38.31 70.26
N LYS A 1021 -18.81 39.59 69.94
CA LYS A 1021 -19.85 40.45 70.51
C LYS A 1021 -21.18 40.10 69.86
N VAL A 1022 -21.64 38.86 70.05
CA VAL A 1022 -23.00 38.49 69.70
C VAL A 1022 -23.86 39.15 70.77
N GLY A 1023 -24.54 40.24 70.43
CA GLY A 1023 -25.57 40.79 71.29
C GLY A 1023 -26.51 39.64 71.66
N LYS A 1024 -26.60 39.30 72.94
CA LYS A 1024 -27.68 38.42 73.39
C LYS A 1024 -28.94 39.25 73.12
N ILE A 1025 -29.68 38.93 72.07
CA ILE A 1025 -31.11 39.21 72.07
C ILE A 1025 -31.65 38.31 73.18
N GLY A 1026 -31.61 38.82 74.41
CA GLY A 1026 -31.61 37.98 75.59
C GLY A 1026 -31.50 38.78 76.87
N LEU A 1027 -32.68 38.97 77.48
CA LEU A 1027 -32.97 39.36 78.86
C LEU A 1027 -32.59 40.77 79.33
N HIS A 1028 -31.48 41.38 78.90
CA HIS A 1028 -31.27 42.81 79.19
C HIS A 1028 -32.17 43.71 78.31
N ASP A 1029 -32.44 43.25 77.07
CA ASP A 1029 -33.43 43.84 76.17
C ASP A 1029 -34.89 43.47 76.53
N ALA A 1030 -35.16 42.76 77.64
CA ALA A 1030 -36.54 42.49 78.09
C ALA A 1030 -36.99 43.47 79.19
N GLU A 1031 -36.04 44.07 79.91
CA GLU A 1031 -36.28 45.18 80.85
C GLU A 1031 -36.17 46.53 80.14
N GLU A 1032 -35.15 46.72 79.30
CA GLU A 1032 -35.13 47.83 78.32
C GLU A 1032 -36.12 47.60 77.17
N GLY A 1033 -36.56 46.36 76.94
CA GLY A 1033 -37.63 46.00 76.02
C GLY A 1033 -38.99 46.51 76.46
N ARG A 1034 -39.32 46.45 77.75
CA ARG A 1034 -40.57 47.04 78.25
C ARG A 1034 -40.56 48.56 78.12
N ASN A 1035 -39.43 49.20 78.40
CA ASN A 1035 -39.29 50.64 78.20
C ASN A 1035 -39.25 51.03 76.71
N SER A 1036 -38.60 50.25 75.85
CA SER A 1036 -38.55 50.50 74.40
C SER A 1036 -39.78 50.02 73.63
N GLU A 1037 -40.59 49.12 74.17
CA GLU A 1037 -41.89 48.69 73.62
C GLU A 1037 -43.00 49.65 74.06
N LEU A 1038 -42.94 50.24 75.26
CA LEU A 1038 -43.77 51.38 75.66
C LEU A 1038 -43.44 52.63 74.84
N VAL A 1039 -42.15 52.92 74.65
CA VAL A 1039 -41.71 54.01 73.77
C VAL A 1039 -42.11 53.71 72.32
N ARG A 1040 -41.88 52.51 71.77
CA ARG A 1040 -42.33 52.14 70.41
C ARG A 1040 -43.85 52.20 70.25
N LYS A 1041 -44.65 51.69 71.19
CA LYS A 1041 -46.13 51.76 71.11
C LYS A 1041 -46.68 53.19 71.17
N HIS A 1042 -45.99 54.13 71.83
CA HIS A 1042 -46.42 55.53 71.94
C HIS A 1042 -45.69 56.51 71.01
N THR A 1043 -44.60 56.11 70.34
CA THR A 1043 -43.84 56.95 69.38
C THR A 1043 -43.74 56.38 67.97
N GLU A 1044 -44.34 55.22 67.68
CA GLU A 1044 -44.46 54.73 66.31
C GLU A 1044 -45.42 55.61 65.51
N LEU A 1045 -44.83 56.40 64.61
CA LEU A 1045 -45.55 57.15 63.58
C LEU A 1045 -46.14 56.15 62.57
N PHE A 1046 -47.46 56.01 62.55
CA PHE A 1046 -48.16 55.30 61.49
C PHE A 1046 -48.04 56.11 60.20
N MET A 1047 -47.27 55.59 59.23
CA MET A 1047 -47.15 56.21 57.91
C MET A 1047 -48.52 56.24 57.22
N GLU A 1048 -48.88 57.36 56.62
CA GLU A 1048 -50.11 57.45 55.83
C GLU A 1048 -50.09 56.44 54.66
N PRO A 1049 -51.25 56.04 54.12
CA PRO A 1049 -51.31 55.06 53.02
C PRO A 1049 -50.48 55.43 51.78
N GLU A 1050 -50.26 56.72 51.51
CA GLU A 1050 -49.37 57.19 50.43
C GLU A 1050 -47.89 57.12 50.84
N GLU A 1051 -47.54 57.56 52.05
CA GLU A 1051 -46.17 57.50 52.57
C GLU A 1051 -45.67 56.06 52.73
N SER A 1052 -46.53 55.15 53.19
CA SER A 1052 -46.24 53.71 53.28
C SER A 1052 -45.98 53.12 51.89
N ARG A 1053 -46.75 53.52 50.87
CA ARG A 1053 -46.52 53.14 49.47
C ARG A 1053 -45.19 53.68 48.94
N VAL A 1054 -44.85 54.94 49.22
CA VAL A 1054 -43.55 55.54 48.85
C VAL A 1054 -42.39 54.87 49.59
N HIS A 1055 -42.54 54.56 50.87
CA HIS A 1055 -41.53 53.87 51.65
C HIS A 1055 -41.31 52.43 51.15
N ALA A 1056 -42.40 51.72 50.82
CA ALA A 1056 -42.32 50.39 50.20
C ALA A 1056 -41.65 50.46 48.82
N MET A 1057 -41.98 51.47 47.99
CA MET A 1057 -41.33 51.71 46.70
C MET A 1057 -39.84 52.03 46.87
N MET A 1058 -39.47 52.88 47.82
CA MET A 1058 -38.09 53.23 48.12
C MET A 1058 -37.30 52.03 48.67
N LYS A 1059 -37.94 51.17 49.47
CA LYS A 1059 -37.35 49.90 49.92
C LYS A 1059 -37.11 48.95 48.73
N LEU A 1060 -38.08 48.82 47.84
CA LEU A 1060 -37.93 48.02 46.60
C LEU A 1060 -36.79 48.55 45.73
N LEU A 1061 -36.76 49.86 45.47
CA LEU A 1061 -35.70 50.51 44.69
C LEU A 1061 -34.32 50.32 45.31
N LYS A 1062 -34.21 50.39 46.66
CA LYS A 1062 -32.96 50.10 47.38
C LYS A 1062 -32.52 48.65 47.16
N THR A 1063 -33.43 47.68 47.33
CA THR A 1063 -33.11 46.25 47.13
C THR A 1063 -32.68 45.95 45.68
N VAL A 1064 -33.38 46.49 44.69
CA VAL A 1064 -33.04 46.34 43.27
C VAL A 1064 -31.68 46.98 42.95
N LYS A 1065 -31.39 48.15 43.54
CA LYS A 1065 -30.11 48.83 43.38
C LYS A 1065 -28.96 48.04 44.02
N GLU A 1066 -29.19 47.42 45.17
CA GLU A 1066 -28.22 46.55 45.85
C GLU A 1066 -27.95 45.28 45.05
N GLU A 1067 -29.00 44.61 44.58
CA GLU A 1067 -28.88 43.40 43.76
C GLU A 1067 -28.17 43.70 42.43
N LYS A 1068 -28.50 44.83 41.78
CA LYS A 1068 -27.78 45.29 40.57
C LYS A 1068 -26.30 45.55 40.87
N ARG A 1069 -25.98 46.22 41.98
CA ARG A 1069 -24.60 46.48 42.40
C ARG A 1069 -23.83 45.18 42.68
N GLU A 1070 -24.47 44.19 43.29
CA GLU A 1070 -23.87 42.86 43.52
C GLU A 1070 -23.63 42.13 42.20
N ARG A 1071 -24.59 42.15 41.27
CA ARG A 1071 -24.41 41.61 39.92
C ARG A 1071 -23.25 42.30 39.19
N ASP A 1072 -23.17 43.63 39.24
CA ASP A 1072 -22.09 44.41 38.62
C ASP A 1072 -20.72 44.09 39.26
N ARG A 1073 -20.67 43.91 40.59
CA ARG A 1073 -19.46 43.50 41.32
C ARG A 1073 -19.00 42.10 40.92
N VAL A 1074 -19.92 41.13 40.82
CA VAL A 1074 -19.60 39.76 40.39
C VAL A 1074 -19.08 39.77 38.95
N GLN A 1075 -19.76 40.44 38.03
CA GLN A 1075 -19.30 40.56 36.64
C GLN A 1075 -17.95 41.27 36.51
N THR A 1076 -17.70 42.29 37.32
CA THR A 1076 -16.42 43.01 37.34
C THR A 1076 -15.31 42.13 37.91
N LYS A 1077 -15.59 41.35 38.96
CA LYS A 1077 -14.65 40.38 39.52
C LYS A 1077 -14.30 39.28 38.52
N GLU A 1078 -15.29 38.70 37.82
CA GLU A 1078 -15.04 37.69 36.78
C GLU A 1078 -14.22 38.25 35.60
N ARG A 1079 -14.49 39.49 35.18
CA ARG A 1079 -13.70 40.18 34.15
C ARG A 1079 -12.26 40.39 34.63
N TRP A 1080 -12.08 40.83 35.87
CA TRP A 1080 -10.76 41.03 36.46
C TRP A 1080 -9.98 39.71 36.58
N GLU A 1081 -10.61 38.62 37.01
CA GLU A 1081 -9.98 37.29 37.08
C GLU A 1081 -9.56 36.75 35.71
N ARG A 1082 -10.38 36.96 34.67
CA ARG A 1082 -10.00 36.62 33.28
C ARG A 1082 -8.79 37.44 32.82
N HIS A 1083 -8.81 38.74 33.05
CA HIS A 1083 -7.71 39.63 32.69
C HIS A 1083 -6.41 39.30 33.44
N GLN A 1084 -6.49 38.93 34.73
CA GLN A 1084 -5.33 38.48 35.51
C GLN A 1084 -4.70 37.20 34.92
N LYS A 1085 -5.51 36.25 34.46
CA LYS A 1085 -4.99 35.04 33.78
C LYS A 1085 -4.26 35.40 32.49
N GLU A 1086 -4.84 36.25 31.66
CA GLU A 1086 -4.21 36.73 30.42
C GLU A 1086 -2.87 37.44 30.69
N LEU A 1087 -2.84 38.32 31.70
CA LEU A 1087 -1.60 38.97 32.13
C LEU A 1087 -0.54 37.96 32.58
N SER A 1088 -0.92 36.95 33.36
CA SER A 1088 0.01 35.92 33.81
C SER A 1088 0.60 35.12 32.65
N GLU A 1089 -0.20 34.78 31.63
CA GLU A 1089 0.27 34.10 30.41
C GLU A 1089 1.23 34.98 29.59
N ILE A 1090 0.93 36.28 29.48
CA ILE A 1090 1.80 37.25 28.80
C ILE A 1090 3.14 37.39 29.53
N GLU A 1091 3.12 37.47 30.87
CA GLU A 1091 4.33 37.53 31.69
C GLU A 1091 5.17 36.27 31.56
N GLU A 1092 4.56 35.08 31.55
CA GLU A 1092 5.27 33.82 31.31
C GLU A 1092 5.95 33.82 29.94
N ARG A 1093 5.25 34.26 28.88
CA ARG A 1093 5.81 34.38 27.53
C ARG A 1093 6.98 35.37 27.49
N ARG A 1094 6.86 36.52 28.17
CA ARG A 1094 7.95 37.51 28.30
C ARG A 1094 9.15 36.94 29.04
N LYS A 1095 8.93 36.23 30.16
CA LYS A 1095 9.99 35.55 30.92
C LYS A 1095 10.72 34.53 30.04
N ARG A 1096 10.01 33.71 29.26
CA ARG A 1096 10.62 32.75 28.31
C ARG A 1096 11.48 33.45 27.25
N LYS A 1097 11.00 34.55 26.66
CA LYS A 1097 11.78 35.36 25.70
C LYS A 1097 13.04 35.93 26.33
N MET A 1098 12.94 36.52 27.53
CA MET A 1098 14.11 37.05 28.26
C MET A 1098 15.13 35.96 28.61
N MET A 1099 14.68 34.77 29.02
CA MET A 1099 15.57 33.64 29.27
C MET A 1099 16.30 33.18 28.01
N ALA A 1100 15.58 33.10 26.87
CA ALA A 1100 16.16 32.72 25.58
C ALA A 1100 17.20 33.75 25.07
N THR A 1101 16.88 35.05 25.15
CA THR A 1101 17.81 36.12 24.74
C THR A 1101 19.03 36.17 25.64
N LYS A 1102 18.86 36.01 26.97
CA LYS A 1102 19.97 35.91 27.92
C LYS A 1102 20.85 34.70 27.62
N LYS A 1103 20.27 33.53 27.33
CA LYS A 1103 21.03 32.31 26.95
C LYS A 1103 21.81 32.53 25.65
N ALA A 1104 21.21 33.11 24.63
CA ALA A 1104 21.88 33.42 23.36
C ALA A 1104 23.03 34.43 23.56
N PHE A 1105 22.80 35.46 24.37
CA PHE A 1105 23.81 36.45 24.71
C PHE A 1105 24.99 35.85 25.47
N CYS A 1106 24.74 35.05 26.52
CA CYS A 1106 25.77 34.33 27.26
C CYS A 1106 26.55 33.35 26.36
N ARG A 1107 25.88 32.64 25.43
CA ARG A 1107 26.53 31.76 24.45
C ARG A 1107 27.47 32.53 23.52
N ASN A 1108 27.05 33.72 23.07
CA ASN A 1108 27.87 34.59 22.25
C ASN A 1108 29.07 35.16 23.03
N LEU A 1109 28.89 35.54 24.29
CA LEU A 1109 29.98 35.97 25.17
C LEU A 1109 30.98 34.84 25.40
N SER A 1110 30.50 33.62 25.69
CA SER A 1110 31.34 32.44 25.85
C SER A 1110 32.13 32.12 24.57
N ARG A 1111 31.51 32.15 23.38
CA ARG A 1111 32.23 32.00 22.10
C ARG A 1111 33.27 33.09 21.87
N LYS A 1112 33.00 34.34 22.27
CA LYS A 1112 33.96 35.44 22.18
C LYS A 1112 35.13 35.26 23.16
N ALA A 1113 34.87 34.80 24.39
CA ALA A 1113 35.88 34.52 25.39
C ALA A 1113 36.75 33.32 24.97
N GLY A 1114 36.15 32.23 24.48
CA GLY A 1114 36.86 31.06 23.97
C GLY A 1114 37.73 31.39 22.76
N LYS A 1115 37.26 32.26 21.84
CA LYS A 1115 38.11 32.76 20.74
C LYS A 1115 39.30 33.57 21.25
N LYS A 1116 39.10 34.45 22.24
CA LYS A 1116 40.20 35.19 22.85
C LYS A 1116 41.21 34.26 23.53
N GLN A 1117 40.76 33.21 24.22
CA GLN A 1117 41.64 32.21 24.84
C GLN A 1117 42.40 31.38 23.80
N GLY A 1118 41.73 30.97 22.71
CA GLY A 1118 42.38 30.31 21.57
C GLY A 1118 43.44 31.19 20.92
N ASP A 1119 43.11 32.46 20.65
CA ASP A 1119 44.05 33.44 20.09
C ASP A 1119 45.26 33.66 21.03
N THR A 1120 45.05 33.64 22.36
CA THR A 1120 46.16 33.75 23.34
C THR A 1120 47.00 32.47 23.46
N MET A 1121 46.42 31.28 23.32
CA MET A 1121 47.19 30.03 23.31
C MET A 1121 47.99 29.87 22.03
N GLU A 1122 47.43 30.23 20.86
CA GLU A 1122 48.16 30.22 19.58
C GLU A 1122 49.31 31.24 19.54
N THR A 1123 49.24 32.33 20.31
CA THR A 1123 50.35 33.30 20.43
C THR A 1123 51.42 32.92 21.47
N ILE A 1124 51.15 31.96 22.34
CA ILE A 1124 52.14 31.42 23.31
C ILE A 1124 52.82 30.16 22.75
N GLY A 1125 52.18 29.46 21.81
CA GLY A 1125 52.71 28.25 21.15
C GLY A 1125 53.43 28.49 19.81
N ALA A 1126 53.64 29.75 19.40
CA ALA A 1126 54.45 30.17 18.26
C ALA A 1126 55.55 31.11 18.76
#